data_AF-A0AA36IQ19-F1
#
_entry.id   AF-A0AA36IQ19-F1
#
_cell.length_a   1.000
_cell.length_b   1.000
_cell.length_c   1.000
_cell.angle_alpha   90.00
_cell.angle_beta   90.00
_cell.angle_gamma   90.00
#
_symmetry.space_group_name_H-M   'P 1'
#
loop_
_entity.id
_entity.type
_entity.pdbx_description
1 polymer ?
#
loop_
_entity_poly.entity_id
_entity_poly.type
_entity_poly.pdbx_seq_one_letter_code
_entity_poly.pdbx_strand_id
1 'polypeptide(L)'
;MIWLVAGIIVFLGIHSVRMVAPDFRDGVIAERGEGFWKGVYSAVSLIGFVLLIWGFGEARMVAPVLWVPPTWMAHINLLLMLPALILLVASQLPAGYIKRAVKHPMILGVKVWAFGHLLANGDLASLILFGAFLGWGVWNRISVKRRGDPVYDNPAVLYDGIAAVVGTALYLWLILQGHLWLFGVPPVVEEELRSERLKNFWERFGASASGDRFLEALNLANDGQSDAAMERLRSLEADGFGQYPVLARMRAATVQLEQGETDAAVTAFDAIAADRSVPVALRDMARLRAAYVMVDHGSYTDVASRAEQLTASDNPLRHSAREAMGLAAWNEDRFADAKRLFDEILNDELAPQGVAGRAQMMVELIVASAMSFTIAIVGRPNVGKSTLFNRLVGRKLALVHDEPGVTRDRRRHEARLVDLRFDVIDTAGLEEGDASTLPGRMRAQTEIAVGEADLALFLVDAKNGLTAADRTFADILRRSGKPVVLVANKAEARGAEAGLYDAYALGLGEAVPVSAEHGQGLGDLRDAIVEAIGEERALAHEREGGADEAETDIAVEDVPEGEEPAYDDTKPLRIAIVGRPNAGKSTLINRLVGQERLLTGPEAGITRDSISVDWQWRGRKVRLFDTAGMRRKARVQEKLEKLSVGDALRAIRFAEVVVVVFDSMIPFEKQDLQIVDLIAREGRAPVIAFNKWDLVEDRQERLADLHERTARLLPQIRGVRAVPVSGETGYGLDRLMDEIVATHKVWNRRVATARLNKWLDAVAQHHPPPAVSGRRIKLKYITQAKTRPPGFVLSCSRPDALPASYLRYLTNALREDFDLPGVPVRLMLRSPDNPFAGKAKRRR
;
A
#
# COMPACT_ATOMS: atom_id res chain seq x y z
N MET A 1 17.31 -35.66 11.39
CA MET A 1 18.64 -35.67 12.04
C MET A 1 18.96 -36.96 12.78
N ILE A 2 18.10 -37.47 13.66
CA ILE A 2 18.37 -38.71 14.44
C ILE A 2 18.65 -39.91 13.52
N TRP A 3 17.85 -40.10 12.48
CA TRP A 3 18.03 -41.19 11.51
C TRP A 3 19.35 -41.11 10.73
N LEU A 4 19.82 -39.90 10.39
CA LEU A 4 21.12 -39.69 9.76
C LEU A 4 22.25 -40.18 10.67
N VAL A 5 22.23 -39.76 11.94
CA VAL A 5 23.26 -40.16 12.91
C VAL A 5 23.20 -41.67 13.16
N ALA A 6 22.01 -42.25 13.30
CA ALA A 6 21.85 -43.70 13.43
C ALA A 6 22.41 -44.45 12.21
N GLY A 7 22.11 -43.98 11.00
CA GLY A 7 22.66 -44.53 9.75
C GLY A 7 24.18 -44.46 9.70
N ILE A 8 24.78 -43.32 10.09
CA ILE A 8 26.24 -43.15 10.17
C ILE A 8 26.85 -44.15 11.15
N ILE A 9 26.28 -44.28 12.35
CA ILE A 9 26.78 -45.21 13.39
C ILE A 9 26.72 -46.65 12.90
N VAL A 10 25.58 -47.09 12.35
CA VAL A 10 25.40 -48.46 11.86
C VAL A 10 26.34 -48.75 10.69
N PHE A 11 26.37 -47.87 9.68
CA PHE A 11 27.14 -48.06 8.47
C PHE A 11 28.65 -47.99 8.71
N LEU A 12 29.14 -46.90 9.33
CA LEU A 12 30.58 -46.77 9.60
C LEU A 12 31.03 -47.72 10.71
N GLY A 13 30.14 -48.09 11.63
CA GLY A 13 30.41 -49.06 12.70
C GLY A 13 30.80 -50.43 12.13
N ILE A 14 29.95 -51.03 11.27
CA ILE A 14 30.25 -52.34 10.66
C ILE A 14 31.51 -52.29 9.78
N HIS A 15 31.74 -51.18 9.08
CA HIS A 15 32.95 -50.93 8.27
C HIS A 15 34.22 -50.68 9.12
N SER A 16 34.06 -50.48 10.44
CA SER A 16 35.17 -50.23 11.37
C SER A 16 35.53 -51.43 12.23
N VAL A 17 34.77 -52.54 12.19
CA VAL A 17 35.04 -53.71 13.05
C VAL A 17 36.47 -54.23 12.87
N ARG A 18 36.96 -54.33 11.64
CA ARG A 18 38.35 -54.77 11.37
C ARG A 18 39.40 -53.82 11.97
N MET A 19 39.06 -52.57 12.26
CA MET A 19 39.97 -51.58 12.86
C MET A 19 39.89 -51.56 14.38
N VAL A 20 38.68 -51.70 14.92
CA VAL A 20 38.39 -51.45 16.35
C VAL A 20 38.30 -52.75 17.15
N ALA A 21 37.87 -53.84 16.53
CA ALA A 21 37.66 -55.14 17.17
C ALA A 21 38.07 -56.31 16.24
N PRO A 22 39.37 -56.43 15.88
CA PRO A 22 39.84 -57.50 14.99
C PRO A 22 39.59 -58.90 15.58
N ASP A 23 39.84 -59.09 16.88
CA ASP A 23 39.69 -60.38 17.55
C ASP A 23 38.24 -60.86 17.57
N PHE A 24 37.28 -59.92 17.71
CA PHE A 24 35.86 -60.24 17.63
C PHE A 24 35.49 -60.78 16.25
N ARG A 25 35.92 -60.09 15.18
CA ARG A 25 35.68 -60.53 13.82
C ARG A 25 36.29 -61.91 13.58
N ASP A 26 37.56 -62.09 13.97
CA ASP A 26 38.29 -63.31 13.69
C ASP A 26 37.71 -64.49 14.50
N GLY A 27 37.24 -64.24 15.73
CA GLY A 27 36.48 -65.20 16.53
C GLY A 27 35.16 -65.64 15.88
N VAL A 28 34.36 -64.68 15.37
CA VAL A 28 33.10 -65.00 14.67
C VAL A 28 33.37 -65.79 13.38
N ILE A 29 34.44 -65.47 12.64
CA ILE A 29 34.85 -66.22 11.45
C ILE A 29 35.29 -67.64 11.82
N ALA A 30 36.03 -67.79 12.91
CA ALA A 30 36.46 -69.11 13.39
C ALA A 30 35.27 -69.98 13.84
N GLU A 31 34.26 -69.40 14.49
CA GLU A 31 33.08 -70.12 14.98
C GLU A 31 32.06 -70.45 13.86
N ARG A 32 31.75 -69.49 12.98
CA ARG A 32 30.61 -69.57 12.06
C ARG A 32 30.98 -69.51 10.58
N GLY A 33 32.27 -69.41 10.28
CA GLY A 33 32.79 -69.35 8.92
C GLY A 33 32.74 -67.96 8.29
N GLU A 34 33.60 -67.74 7.30
CA GLU A 34 33.76 -66.45 6.62
C GLU A 34 32.50 -66.03 5.84
N GLY A 35 31.77 -66.99 5.28
CA GLY A 35 30.52 -66.75 4.54
C GLY A 35 29.44 -66.13 5.43
N PHE A 36 29.28 -66.62 6.67
CA PHE A 36 28.33 -66.06 7.64
C PHE A 36 28.70 -64.61 8.00
N TRP A 37 29.96 -64.34 8.31
CA TRP A 37 30.44 -62.98 8.60
C TRP A 37 30.16 -62.03 7.43
N LYS A 38 30.48 -62.44 6.20
CA LYS A 38 30.19 -61.64 4.99
C LYS A 38 28.69 -61.38 4.81
N GLY A 39 27.84 -62.34 5.14
CA GLY A 39 26.38 -62.18 5.13
C GLY A 39 25.90 -61.13 6.12
N VAL A 40 26.30 -61.25 7.39
CA VAL A 40 25.97 -60.27 8.45
C VAL A 40 26.50 -58.88 8.10
N TYR A 41 27.77 -58.80 7.68
CA TYR A 41 28.40 -57.56 7.26
C TYR A 41 27.59 -56.87 6.16
N SER A 42 27.17 -57.62 5.14
CA SER A 42 26.41 -57.08 4.00
C SER A 42 25.02 -56.63 4.41
N ALA A 43 24.31 -57.39 5.25
CA ALA A 43 22.99 -57.03 5.75
C ALA A 43 23.02 -55.75 6.60
N VAL A 44 23.95 -55.66 7.55
CA VAL A 44 24.10 -54.46 8.40
C VAL A 44 24.56 -53.26 7.58
N SER A 45 25.45 -53.46 6.59
CA SER A 45 25.86 -52.41 5.66
C SER A 45 24.70 -51.90 4.82
N LEU A 46 23.82 -52.78 4.34
CA LEU A 46 22.64 -52.39 3.57
C LEU A 46 21.64 -51.61 4.43
N ILE A 47 21.36 -52.08 5.65
CA ILE A 47 20.49 -51.38 6.60
C ILE A 47 21.05 -49.99 6.90
N GLY A 48 22.35 -49.91 7.23
CA GLY A 48 23.02 -48.63 7.48
C GLY A 48 22.95 -47.71 6.26
N PHE A 49 23.12 -48.23 5.05
CA PHE A 49 23.06 -47.45 3.82
C PHE A 49 21.64 -46.91 3.53
N VAL A 50 20.60 -47.72 3.73
CA VAL A 50 19.20 -47.27 3.61
C VAL A 50 18.89 -46.19 4.65
N LEU A 51 19.33 -46.37 5.90
CA LEU A 51 19.18 -45.35 6.94
C LEU A 51 19.95 -44.08 6.64
N LEU A 52 21.14 -44.17 6.03
CA LEU A 52 21.90 -43.00 5.57
C LEU A 52 21.14 -42.24 4.47
N ILE A 53 20.61 -42.94 3.47
CA ILE A 53 19.85 -42.32 2.38
C ILE A 53 18.60 -41.62 2.94
N TRP A 54 17.78 -42.35 3.68
CA TRP A 54 16.54 -41.82 4.26
C TRP A 54 16.87 -40.68 5.23
N GLY A 55 17.74 -40.95 6.19
CA GLY A 55 18.08 -40.02 7.25
C GLY A 55 18.70 -38.73 6.71
N PHE A 56 19.54 -38.81 5.68
CA PHE A 56 20.09 -37.64 4.99
C PHE A 56 19.01 -36.88 4.23
N GLY A 57 18.17 -37.58 3.45
CA GLY A 57 17.08 -36.99 2.68
C GLY A 57 16.07 -36.22 3.54
N GLU A 58 15.74 -36.74 4.72
CA GLU A 58 14.89 -36.04 5.69
C GLU A 58 15.63 -34.90 6.39
N ALA A 59 16.86 -35.14 6.85
CA ALA A 59 17.64 -34.17 7.60
C ALA A 59 17.92 -32.89 6.81
N ARG A 60 18.28 -33.01 5.52
CA ARG A 60 18.62 -31.86 4.66
C ARG A 60 17.45 -30.89 4.44
N MET A 61 16.20 -31.34 4.59
CA MET A 61 15.01 -30.51 4.37
C MET A 61 14.77 -29.52 5.50
N VAL A 62 15.29 -29.82 6.69
CA VAL A 62 15.07 -29.03 7.91
C VAL A 62 16.38 -28.54 8.56
N ALA A 63 17.54 -28.99 8.04
CA ALA A 63 18.83 -28.62 8.60
C ALA A 63 19.13 -27.13 8.36
N PRO A 64 19.64 -26.42 9.38
CA PRO A 64 20.05 -25.04 9.21
C PRO A 64 21.24 -24.96 8.25
N VAL A 65 21.23 -23.93 7.40
CA VAL A 65 22.37 -23.54 6.57
C VAL A 65 23.37 -22.82 7.46
N LEU A 66 24.56 -23.39 7.61
CA LEU A 66 25.64 -22.83 8.43
C LEU A 66 26.46 -21.79 7.65
N TRP A 67 26.60 -21.99 6.34
CA TRP A 67 27.24 -21.04 5.43
C TRP A 67 26.74 -21.27 3.99
N VAL A 68 26.92 -20.29 3.11
CA VAL A 68 26.52 -20.40 1.69
C VAL A 68 27.77 -20.56 0.82
N PRO A 69 28.00 -21.73 0.21
CA PRO A 69 29.15 -21.94 -0.66
C PRO A 69 29.03 -21.09 -1.94
N PRO A 70 30.13 -20.44 -2.36
CA PRO A 70 30.21 -19.83 -3.69
C PRO A 70 29.87 -20.85 -4.78
N THR A 71 29.14 -20.42 -5.81
CA THR A 71 28.66 -21.28 -6.91
C THR A 71 29.78 -22.05 -7.61
N TRP A 72 30.98 -21.47 -7.72
CA TRP A 72 32.13 -22.14 -8.33
C TRP A 72 32.60 -23.40 -7.58
N MET A 73 32.31 -23.53 -6.29
CA MET A 73 32.66 -24.73 -5.52
C MET A 73 31.85 -25.96 -5.96
N ALA A 74 30.65 -25.76 -6.49
CA ALA A 74 29.86 -26.85 -7.08
C ALA A 74 30.57 -27.46 -8.30
N HIS A 75 31.17 -26.62 -9.14
CA HIS A 75 31.96 -27.10 -10.29
C HIS A 75 33.20 -27.88 -9.86
N ILE A 76 33.87 -27.45 -8.78
CA ILE A 76 34.99 -28.20 -8.20
C ILE A 76 34.51 -29.56 -7.67
N ASN A 77 33.38 -29.61 -6.97
CA ASN A 77 32.81 -30.87 -6.51
C ASN A 77 32.54 -31.82 -7.69
N LEU A 78 31.92 -31.34 -8.77
CA LEU A 78 31.68 -32.14 -9.99
C LEU A 78 32.99 -32.68 -10.60
N LEU A 79 34.05 -31.88 -10.61
CA LEU A 79 35.38 -32.31 -11.07
C LEU A 79 36.00 -33.37 -10.16
N LEU A 80 35.83 -33.25 -8.84
CA LEU A 80 36.34 -34.21 -7.86
C LEU A 80 35.57 -35.54 -7.83
N MET A 81 34.29 -35.53 -8.19
CA MET A 81 33.45 -36.74 -8.17
C MET A 81 33.85 -37.79 -9.21
N LEU A 82 34.32 -37.36 -10.40
CA LEU A 82 34.77 -38.27 -11.45
C LEU A 82 35.94 -39.17 -10.98
N PRO A 83 37.09 -38.62 -10.52
CA PRO A 83 38.19 -39.43 -10.01
C PRO A 83 37.80 -40.21 -8.74
N ALA A 84 36.91 -39.67 -7.89
CA ALA A 84 36.44 -40.40 -6.71
C ALA A 84 35.71 -41.71 -7.08
N LEU A 85 34.82 -41.67 -8.08
CA LEU A 85 34.07 -42.84 -8.52
C LEU A 85 34.95 -43.84 -9.29
N ILE A 86 35.89 -43.37 -10.11
CA ILE A 86 36.89 -44.23 -10.75
C ILE A 86 37.71 -44.98 -9.69
N LEU A 87 38.12 -44.31 -8.62
CA LEU A 87 38.84 -44.94 -7.51
C LEU A 87 37.98 -45.96 -6.74
N LEU A 88 36.69 -45.69 -6.55
CA LEU A 88 35.77 -46.64 -5.92
C LEU A 88 35.55 -47.89 -6.78
N VAL A 89 35.43 -47.74 -8.10
CA VAL A 89 35.31 -48.90 -9.00
C VAL A 89 36.63 -49.66 -9.06
N ALA A 90 37.76 -48.96 -9.17
CA ALA A 90 39.09 -49.58 -9.16
C ALA A 90 39.30 -50.43 -7.89
N SER A 91 38.70 -50.05 -6.76
CA SER A 91 38.80 -50.83 -5.52
C SER A 91 38.16 -52.21 -5.59
N GLN A 92 37.20 -52.44 -6.49
CA GLN A 92 36.51 -53.71 -6.65
C GLN A 92 37.15 -54.63 -7.71
N LEU A 93 38.03 -54.10 -8.57
CA LEU A 93 38.68 -54.86 -9.65
C LEU A 93 39.99 -55.53 -9.19
N PRO A 94 40.52 -56.52 -9.91
CA PRO A 94 41.87 -57.03 -9.65
C PRO A 94 42.96 -55.96 -9.84
N ALA A 95 44.24 -56.31 -9.59
CA ALA A 95 45.34 -55.35 -9.57
C ALA A 95 45.53 -54.64 -10.93
N GLY A 96 45.23 -53.34 -10.98
CA GLY A 96 45.62 -52.41 -12.05
C GLY A 96 46.71 -51.44 -11.59
N TYR A 97 47.18 -50.57 -12.48
CA TYR A 97 48.19 -49.55 -12.16
C TYR A 97 47.63 -48.48 -11.20
N ILE A 98 46.33 -48.15 -11.25
CA ILE A 98 45.69 -47.25 -10.29
C ILE A 98 45.81 -47.81 -8.87
N LYS A 99 45.51 -49.09 -8.70
CA LYS A 99 45.63 -49.81 -7.41
C LYS A 99 47.08 -49.86 -6.93
N ARG A 100 48.01 -50.16 -7.82
CA ARG A 100 49.45 -50.19 -7.50
C ARG A 100 49.97 -48.83 -7.04
N ALA A 101 49.55 -47.75 -7.69
CA ALA A 101 49.98 -46.39 -7.35
C ALA A 101 49.37 -45.89 -6.03
N VAL A 102 48.05 -46.00 -5.88
CA VAL A 102 47.31 -45.42 -4.73
C VAL A 102 47.34 -46.33 -3.50
N LYS A 103 47.52 -47.64 -3.72
CA LYS A 103 47.47 -48.73 -2.73
C LYS A 103 46.10 -48.95 -2.09
N HIS A 104 45.37 -47.89 -1.74
CA HIS A 104 44.03 -47.95 -1.14
C HIS A 104 43.05 -47.03 -1.87
N PRO A 105 42.67 -47.39 -3.11
CA PRO A 105 41.84 -46.52 -3.94
C PRO A 105 40.46 -46.26 -3.33
N MET A 106 39.85 -47.21 -2.61
CA MET A 106 38.58 -46.98 -1.89
C MET A 106 38.68 -45.85 -0.87
N ILE A 107 39.72 -45.87 -0.03
CA ILE A 107 39.89 -44.88 1.04
C ILE A 107 40.15 -43.50 0.44
N LEU A 108 40.98 -43.41 -0.61
CA LEU A 108 41.22 -42.16 -1.30
C LEU A 108 39.94 -41.65 -2.00
N GLY A 109 39.20 -42.53 -2.66
CA GLY A 109 37.93 -42.21 -3.32
C GLY A 109 36.90 -41.64 -2.35
N VAL A 110 36.67 -42.29 -1.20
CA VAL A 110 35.77 -41.80 -0.15
C VAL A 110 36.21 -40.43 0.38
N LYS A 111 37.51 -40.21 0.59
CA LYS A 111 38.02 -38.91 1.05
C LYS A 111 37.79 -37.80 0.03
N VAL A 112 38.08 -38.05 -1.25
CA VAL A 112 37.87 -37.08 -2.33
C VAL A 112 36.38 -36.79 -2.50
N TRP A 113 35.53 -37.82 -2.45
CA TRP A 113 34.08 -37.70 -2.49
C TRP A 113 33.54 -36.84 -1.34
N ALA A 114 33.93 -37.15 -0.10
CA ALA A 114 33.48 -36.43 1.08
C ALA A 114 33.98 -34.98 1.10
N PHE A 115 35.24 -34.75 0.72
CA PHE A 115 35.81 -33.41 0.65
C PHE A 115 35.11 -32.52 -0.38
N GLY A 116 34.86 -33.03 -1.59
CA GLY A 116 34.14 -32.27 -2.61
C GLY A 116 32.74 -31.87 -2.14
N HIS A 117 32.03 -32.77 -1.46
CA HIS A 117 30.70 -32.47 -0.93
C HIS A 117 30.74 -31.47 0.23
N LEU A 118 31.75 -31.49 1.09
CA LEU A 118 31.92 -30.48 2.15
C LEU A 118 32.21 -29.08 1.60
N LEU A 119 32.86 -28.96 0.44
CA LEU A 119 33.08 -27.67 -0.23
C LEU A 119 31.79 -27.14 -0.85
N ALA A 120 30.99 -28.01 -1.46
CA ALA A 120 29.80 -27.60 -2.21
C ALA A 120 28.52 -27.48 -1.38
N ASN A 121 28.49 -27.97 -0.13
CA ASN A 121 27.31 -27.95 0.73
C ASN A 121 27.61 -27.25 2.05
N GLY A 122 26.71 -26.35 2.47
CA GLY A 122 26.88 -25.57 3.69
C GLY A 122 25.83 -25.80 4.77
N ASP A 123 24.97 -26.81 4.61
CA ASP A 123 23.99 -27.20 5.63
C ASP A 123 24.58 -28.17 6.68
N LEU A 124 23.98 -28.15 7.88
CA LEU A 124 24.41 -28.97 9.00
C LEU A 124 24.34 -30.48 8.72
N ALA A 125 23.37 -30.96 7.93
CA ALA A 125 23.24 -32.39 7.64
C ALA A 125 24.37 -32.89 6.73
N SER A 126 24.71 -32.12 5.70
CA SER A 126 25.85 -32.39 4.82
C SER A 126 27.17 -32.37 5.59
N LEU A 127 27.36 -31.37 6.46
CA LEU A 127 28.56 -31.31 7.30
C LEU A 127 28.73 -32.56 8.16
N ILE A 128 27.65 -33.04 8.78
CA ILE A 128 27.67 -34.24 9.62
C ILE A 128 27.95 -35.49 8.80
N LEU A 129 27.25 -35.68 7.68
CA LEU A 129 27.43 -36.87 6.84
C LEU A 129 28.84 -36.94 6.25
N PHE A 130 29.21 -35.95 5.44
CA PHE A 130 30.47 -35.98 4.72
C PHE A 130 31.65 -35.76 5.66
N GLY A 131 31.48 -34.99 6.74
CA GLY A 131 32.47 -34.86 7.80
C GLY A 131 32.77 -36.20 8.47
N ALA A 132 31.75 -36.99 8.80
CA ALA A 132 31.94 -38.33 9.39
C ALA A 132 32.69 -39.27 8.44
N PHE A 133 32.32 -39.30 7.15
CA PHE A 133 33.00 -40.13 6.15
C PHE A 133 34.45 -39.68 5.88
N LEU A 134 34.72 -38.37 5.87
CA LEU A 134 36.07 -37.84 5.73
C LEU A 134 36.93 -38.19 6.94
N GLY A 135 36.42 -37.99 8.15
CA GLY A 135 37.08 -38.36 9.40
C GLY A 135 37.37 -39.86 9.47
N TRP A 136 36.38 -40.69 9.14
CA TRP A 136 36.54 -42.14 9.03
C TRP A 136 37.60 -42.54 8.00
N GLY A 137 37.59 -41.92 6.81
CA GLY A 137 38.57 -42.19 5.76
C GLY A 137 40.00 -41.84 6.17
N VAL A 138 40.19 -40.75 6.90
CA VAL A 138 41.49 -40.36 7.47
C VAL A 138 41.94 -41.38 8.52
N TRP A 139 41.07 -41.72 9.48
CA TRP A 139 41.36 -42.70 10.52
C TRP A 139 41.71 -44.07 9.93
N ASN A 140 40.94 -44.52 8.94
CA ASN A 140 41.17 -45.79 8.26
C ASN A 140 42.52 -45.81 7.54
N ARG A 141 42.91 -44.71 6.87
CA ARG A 141 44.24 -44.62 6.24
C ARG A 141 45.36 -44.75 7.26
N ILE A 142 45.24 -44.12 8.43
CA ILE A 142 46.23 -44.20 9.51
C ILE A 142 46.32 -45.64 10.04
N SER A 143 45.17 -46.26 10.33
CA SER A 143 45.09 -47.65 10.82
C SER A 143 45.72 -48.65 9.85
N VAL A 144 45.47 -48.50 8.55
CA VAL A 144 46.05 -49.37 7.53
C VAL A 144 47.56 -49.17 7.39
N LYS A 145 48.06 -47.93 7.44
CA LYS A 145 49.51 -47.66 7.38
C LYS A 145 50.29 -48.35 8.51
N ARG A 146 49.67 -48.49 9.69
CA ARG A 146 50.25 -49.23 10.83
C ARG A 146 50.30 -50.74 10.63
N ARG A 147 49.44 -51.29 9.75
CA ARG A 147 49.33 -52.74 9.48
C ARG A 147 50.10 -53.20 8.25
N GLY A 148 50.69 -52.27 7.49
CA GLY A 148 51.40 -52.53 6.23
C GLY A 148 50.53 -52.25 5.01
N ASP A 149 51.15 -51.67 3.99
CA ASP A 149 50.49 -51.44 2.70
C ASP A 149 50.50 -52.73 1.85
N PRO A 150 49.42 -53.03 1.12
CA PRO A 150 49.38 -54.15 0.20
C PRO A 150 50.36 -53.94 -0.97
N VAL A 151 50.95 -55.04 -1.43
CA VAL A 151 51.76 -55.10 -2.65
C VAL A 151 50.89 -55.68 -3.76
N TYR A 152 50.87 -55.01 -4.91
CA TYR A 152 50.09 -55.41 -6.08
C TYR A 152 51.04 -55.78 -7.21
N ASP A 153 51.24 -57.08 -7.38
CA ASP A 153 52.08 -57.63 -8.44
C ASP A 153 51.27 -57.88 -9.73
N ASN A 154 51.94 -57.78 -10.88
CA ASN A 154 51.36 -57.99 -12.21
C ASN A 154 50.12 -57.12 -12.53
N PRO A 155 50.22 -55.77 -12.48
CA PRO A 155 49.10 -54.91 -12.81
C PRO A 155 48.71 -55.03 -14.29
N ALA A 156 47.41 -55.10 -14.57
CA ALA A 156 46.90 -55.12 -15.94
C ALA A 156 46.18 -53.81 -16.30
N VAL A 157 46.55 -53.22 -17.43
CA VAL A 157 45.93 -51.99 -17.97
C VAL A 157 44.42 -52.16 -18.20
N LEU A 158 43.98 -53.38 -18.52
CA LEU A 158 42.56 -53.72 -18.70
C LEU A 158 41.71 -53.27 -17.50
N TYR A 159 42.18 -53.49 -16.27
CA TYR A 159 41.40 -53.15 -15.08
C TYR A 159 41.31 -51.65 -14.85
N ASP A 160 42.35 -50.88 -15.20
CA ASP A 160 42.28 -49.41 -15.15
C ASP A 160 41.32 -48.87 -16.23
N GLY A 161 41.32 -49.47 -17.42
CA GLY A 161 40.35 -49.17 -18.48
C GLY A 161 38.91 -49.44 -18.04
N ILE A 162 38.64 -50.59 -17.42
CA ILE A 162 37.32 -50.93 -16.86
C ILE A 162 36.94 -49.93 -15.75
N ALA A 163 37.87 -49.60 -14.85
CA ALA A 163 37.62 -48.62 -13.79
C ALA A 163 37.25 -47.24 -14.34
N ALA A 164 37.96 -46.78 -15.38
CA ALA A 164 37.69 -45.50 -16.03
C ALA A 164 36.31 -45.50 -16.70
N VAL A 165 35.97 -46.54 -17.48
CA VAL A 165 34.70 -46.64 -18.21
C VAL A 165 33.52 -46.74 -17.23
N VAL A 166 33.56 -47.71 -16.31
CA VAL A 166 32.46 -47.95 -15.37
C VAL A 166 32.35 -46.81 -14.36
N GLY A 167 33.47 -46.26 -13.89
CA GLY A 167 33.48 -45.09 -13.01
C GLY A 167 32.88 -43.85 -13.68
N THR A 168 33.21 -43.61 -14.95
CA THR A 168 32.63 -42.51 -15.74
C THR A 168 31.14 -42.74 -15.99
N ALA A 169 30.72 -43.97 -16.32
CA ALA A 169 29.31 -44.30 -16.50
C ALA A 169 28.51 -44.09 -15.20
N LEU A 170 29.06 -44.52 -14.06
CA LEU A 170 28.45 -44.32 -12.74
C LEU A 170 28.38 -42.83 -12.38
N TYR A 171 29.43 -42.07 -12.68
CA TYR A 171 29.47 -40.61 -12.52
C TYR A 171 28.37 -39.92 -13.33
N LEU A 172 28.26 -40.24 -14.62
CA LEU A 172 27.23 -39.68 -15.49
C LEU A 172 25.83 -40.06 -15.01
N TRP A 173 25.61 -41.33 -14.64
CA TRP A 173 24.33 -41.76 -14.09
C TRP A 173 23.99 -41.01 -12.80
N LEU A 174 24.93 -40.89 -11.86
CA LEU A 174 24.74 -40.17 -10.62
C LEU A 174 24.41 -38.70 -10.87
N ILE A 175 25.09 -38.03 -11.81
CA ILE A 175 24.85 -36.61 -12.10
C ILE A 175 23.51 -36.38 -12.78
N LEU A 176 23.13 -37.26 -13.70
CA LEU A 176 21.92 -37.10 -14.50
C LEU A 176 20.66 -37.54 -13.77
N GLN A 177 20.73 -38.61 -12.97
CA GLN A 177 19.54 -39.27 -12.41
C GLN A 177 19.75 -39.83 -10.99
N GLY A 178 20.91 -40.38 -10.68
CA GLY A 178 21.13 -41.14 -9.45
C GLY A 178 21.05 -40.29 -8.18
N HIS A 179 21.57 -39.06 -8.17
CA HIS A 179 21.42 -38.17 -7.01
C HIS A 179 19.96 -37.78 -6.76
N LEU A 180 19.20 -37.60 -7.84
CA LEU A 180 17.79 -37.30 -7.77
C LEU A 180 17.03 -38.51 -7.20
N TRP A 181 17.27 -39.72 -7.74
CA TRP A 181 16.63 -40.96 -7.29
C TRP A 181 16.96 -41.33 -5.84
N LEU A 182 18.22 -41.18 -5.43
CA LEU A 182 18.66 -41.55 -4.09
C LEU A 182 18.36 -40.48 -3.04
N PHE A 183 18.59 -39.21 -3.35
CA PHE A 183 18.62 -38.13 -2.36
C PHE A 183 17.58 -37.03 -2.61
N GLY A 184 16.81 -37.11 -3.71
CA GLY A 184 15.76 -36.15 -4.07
C GLY A 184 16.27 -34.85 -4.70
N VAL A 185 17.54 -34.80 -5.13
CA VAL A 185 18.23 -33.52 -5.44
C VAL A 185 19.16 -33.67 -6.65
N PRO A 186 19.13 -32.74 -7.62
CA PRO A 186 20.09 -32.72 -8.71
C PRO A 186 21.45 -32.14 -8.25
N PRO A 187 22.60 -32.63 -8.76
CA PRO A 187 23.92 -32.17 -8.35
C PRO A 187 24.44 -30.93 -9.09
N VAL A 188 23.75 -30.46 -10.14
CA VAL A 188 24.08 -29.23 -10.87
C VAL A 188 22.98 -28.20 -10.66
N VAL A 189 23.37 -27.02 -10.19
CA VAL A 189 22.50 -25.85 -9.96
C VAL A 189 22.56 -24.98 -11.21
N GLU A 190 21.88 -25.36 -12.28
CA GLU A 190 21.59 -24.44 -13.39
C GLU A 190 20.11 -24.08 -13.38
N GLU A 191 19.86 -22.78 -13.28
CA GLU A 191 18.57 -22.16 -13.03
C GLU A 191 17.56 -22.35 -14.19
N GLU A 192 18.04 -22.68 -15.39
CA GLU A 192 17.24 -22.76 -16.63
C GLU A 192 16.78 -24.18 -17.02
N LEU A 193 17.39 -25.25 -16.50
CA LEU A 193 16.92 -26.64 -16.70
C LEU A 193 15.87 -27.08 -15.66
N ARG A 194 15.46 -26.14 -14.78
CA ARG A 194 14.51 -26.35 -13.66
C ARG A 194 13.09 -26.77 -14.07
N SER A 195 12.64 -26.57 -15.31
CA SER A 195 11.20 -26.55 -15.58
C SER A 195 10.58 -27.89 -16.03
N GLU A 196 11.31 -28.79 -16.69
CA GLU A 196 10.68 -29.98 -17.31
C GLU A 196 11.03 -31.33 -16.65
N ARG A 197 12.28 -31.57 -16.23
CA ARG A 197 12.64 -32.86 -15.60
C ARG A 197 12.44 -32.91 -14.09
N LEU A 198 12.51 -31.76 -13.42
CA LEU A 198 12.22 -31.60 -11.99
C LEU A 198 10.71 -31.72 -11.69
N LYS A 199 9.84 -31.32 -12.63
CA LYS A 199 8.40 -31.57 -12.57
C LYS A 199 8.13 -33.08 -12.46
N ASN A 200 8.63 -33.87 -13.40
CA ASN A 200 8.35 -35.31 -13.49
C ASN A 200 8.88 -36.18 -12.32
N PHE A 201 9.85 -35.70 -11.54
CA PHE A 201 10.43 -36.48 -10.43
C PHE A 201 9.83 -36.13 -9.05
N TRP A 202 9.55 -34.85 -8.79
CA TRP A 202 8.84 -34.43 -7.57
C TRP A 202 7.33 -34.68 -7.62
N GLU A 203 6.77 -34.93 -8.81
CA GLU A 203 5.39 -35.38 -9.04
C GLU A 203 5.00 -36.68 -8.29
N ARG A 204 5.96 -37.41 -7.69
CA ARG A 204 5.70 -38.67 -6.96
C ARG A 204 5.90 -38.64 -5.43
N PHE A 205 6.31 -37.53 -4.83
CA PHE A 205 6.37 -37.39 -3.37
C PHE A 205 5.37 -36.33 -2.91
N GLY A 206 4.27 -36.77 -2.28
CA GLY A 206 3.10 -36.10 -1.65
C GLY A 206 2.94 -34.56 -1.62
N ALA A 207 4.01 -33.78 -1.57
CA ALA A 207 4.01 -32.33 -1.54
C ALA A 207 3.42 -31.66 -2.79
N SER A 208 3.54 -32.25 -3.99
CA SER A 208 2.87 -31.70 -5.20
C SER A 208 1.37 -31.94 -5.13
N ALA A 209 0.91 -33.14 -4.77
CA ALA A 209 -0.52 -33.43 -4.65
C ALA A 209 -1.20 -32.57 -3.57
N SER A 210 -0.52 -32.34 -2.44
CA SER A 210 -0.99 -31.38 -1.44
C SER A 210 -0.92 -29.94 -1.94
N GLY A 211 0.10 -29.58 -2.74
CA GLY A 211 0.22 -28.28 -3.38
C GLY A 211 -0.87 -27.98 -4.41
N ASP A 212 -1.18 -28.95 -5.28
CA ASP A 212 -2.21 -28.84 -6.30
C ASP A 212 -3.60 -28.75 -5.68
N ARG A 213 -3.87 -29.58 -4.66
CA ARG A 213 -5.10 -29.48 -3.85
C ARG A 213 -5.19 -28.14 -3.12
N PHE A 214 -4.06 -27.59 -2.65
CA PHE A 214 -4.04 -26.29 -1.99
C PHE A 214 -4.28 -25.16 -2.99
N LEU A 215 -3.68 -25.23 -4.18
CA LEU A 215 -3.95 -24.29 -5.27
C LEU A 215 -5.40 -24.39 -5.76
N GLU A 216 -5.96 -25.59 -5.87
CA GLU A 216 -7.39 -25.81 -6.18
C GLU A 216 -8.26 -25.13 -5.13
N ALA A 217 -7.98 -25.34 -3.83
CA ALA A 217 -8.69 -24.68 -2.75
C ALA A 217 -8.57 -23.14 -2.81
N LEU A 218 -7.39 -22.61 -3.19
CA LEU A 218 -7.20 -21.17 -3.36
C LEU A 218 -8.02 -20.63 -4.53
N ASN A 219 -8.08 -21.34 -5.66
CA ASN A 219 -8.87 -20.94 -6.82
C ASN A 219 -10.37 -20.96 -6.49
N LEU A 220 -10.85 -22.02 -5.85
CA LEU A 220 -12.25 -22.12 -5.38
C LEU A 220 -12.62 -20.95 -4.46
N ALA A 221 -11.74 -20.59 -3.51
CA ALA A 221 -11.96 -19.44 -2.64
C ALA A 221 -12.00 -18.12 -3.42
N ASN A 222 -11.09 -17.93 -4.39
CA ASN A 222 -11.04 -16.72 -5.22
C ASN A 222 -12.27 -16.59 -6.14
N ASP A 223 -12.84 -17.71 -6.57
CA ASP A 223 -14.06 -17.77 -7.38
C ASP A 223 -15.35 -17.62 -6.54
N GLY A 224 -15.22 -17.37 -5.22
CA GLY A 224 -16.34 -17.20 -4.29
C GLY A 224 -17.02 -18.51 -3.88
N GLN A 225 -16.41 -19.66 -4.16
CA GLN A 225 -16.92 -20.99 -3.80
C GLN A 225 -16.40 -21.43 -2.42
N SER A 226 -16.76 -20.68 -1.37
CA SER A 226 -16.18 -20.83 -0.03
C SER A 226 -16.41 -22.21 0.60
N ASP A 227 -17.57 -22.83 0.41
CA ASP A 227 -17.87 -24.16 0.96
C ASP A 227 -17.00 -25.26 0.33
N ALA A 228 -16.85 -25.22 -1.00
CA ALA A 228 -16.00 -26.15 -1.73
C ALA A 228 -14.52 -25.95 -1.39
N ALA A 229 -14.10 -24.69 -1.23
CA ALA A 229 -12.74 -24.37 -0.76
C ALA A 229 -12.50 -24.93 0.64
N MET A 230 -13.44 -24.74 1.58
CA MET A 230 -13.34 -25.25 2.95
C MET A 230 -13.28 -26.79 3.00
N GLU A 231 -14.05 -27.48 2.16
CA GLU A 231 -13.97 -28.94 2.05
C GLU A 231 -12.57 -29.40 1.59
N ARG A 232 -12.02 -28.75 0.55
CA ARG A 232 -10.67 -29.04 0.06
C ARG A 232 -9.60 -28.73 1.12
N LEU A 233 -9.73 -27.64 1.85
CA LEU A 233 -8.80 -27.27 2.93
C LEU A 233 -8.87 -28.26 4.11
N ARG A 234 -10.05 -28.68 4.54
CA ARG A 234 -10.21 -29.70 5.60
C ARG A 234 -9.60 -31.04 5.20
N SER A 235 -9.77 -31.42 3.93
CA SER A 235 -9.15 -32.64 3.43
C SER A 235 -7.62 -32.55 3.52
N LEU A 236 -7.02 -31.41 3.17
CA LEU A 236 -5.58 -31.16 3.27
C LEU A 236 -5.08 -31.09 4.72
N GLU A 237 -5.90 -30.60 5.64
CA GLU A 237 -5.58 -30.62 7.07
C GLU A 237 -5.45 -32.06 7.59
N ALA A 238 -6.31 -32.97 7.13
CA ALA A 238 -6.33 -34.36 7.58
C ALA A 238 -5.19 -35.22 7.03
N ASP A 239 -4.87 -35.09 5.73
CA ASP A 239 -3.95 -35.99 5.03
C ASP A 239 -2.83 -35.29 4.23
N GLY A 240 -2.71 -33.97 4.36
CA GLY A 240 -1.72 -33.18 3.64
C GLY A 240 -0.27 -33.49 4.07
N PHE A 241 0.64 -33.39 3.12
CA PHE A 241 2.06 -33.65 3.34
C PHE A 241 2.83 -32.37 3.71
N GLY A 242 3.85 -32.46 4.55
CA GLY A 242 4.71 -31.32 4.90
C GLY A 242 3.99 -30.23 5.69
N GLN A 243 4.12 -28.97 5.27
CA GLN A 243 3.48 -27.82 5.96
C GLN A 243 2.07 -27.49 5.44
N TYR A 244 1.60 -28.19 4.40
CA TYR A 244 0.29 -27.94 3.80
C TYR A 244 -0.89 -28.10 4.76
N PRO A 245 -0.91 -29.03 5.74
CA PRO A 245 -1.97 -29.07 6.75
C PRO A 245 -2.10 -27.76 7.54
N VAL A 246 -0.97 -27.17 7.94
CA VAL A 246 -0.96 -25.91 8.70
C VAL A 246 -1.36 -24.74 7.79
N LEU A 247 -0.85 -24.69 6.56
CA LEU A 247 -1.23 -23.68 5.57
C LEU A 247 -2.73 -23.76 5.22
N ALA A 248 -3.27 -24.98 5.17
CA ALA A 248 -4.70 -25.22 4.95
C ALA A 248 -5.53 -24.69 6.11
N ARG A 249 -5.12 -24.94 7.37
CA ARG A 249 -5.73 -24.34 8.57
C ARG A 249 -5.70 -22.80 8.53
N MET A 250 -4.57 -22.20 8.16
CA MET A 250 -4.44 -20.75 8.05
C MET A 250 -5.31 -20.16 6.93
N ARG A 251 -5.39 -20.83 5.78
CA ARG A 251 -6.26 -20.37 4.68
C ARG A 251 -7.73 -20.58 5.02
N ALA A 252 -8.10 -21.67 5.71
CA ALA A 252 -9.46 -21.92 6.17
C ALA A 252 -9.92 -20.79 7.11
N ALA A 253 -9.08 -20.39 8.07
CA ALA A 253 -9.34 -19.23 8.92
C ALA A 253 -9.53 -17.93 8.11
N THR A 254 -8.80 -17.76 7.01
CA THR A 254 -8.97 -16.60 6.12
C THR A 254 -10.29 -16.66 5.33
N VAL A 255 -10.70 -17.84 4.87
CA VAL A 255 -11.99 -18.03 4.18
C VAL A 255 -13.16 -17.76 5.12
N GLN A 256 -13.06 -18.17 6.39
CA GLN A 256 -14.05 -17.83 7.42
C GLN A 256 -14.16 -16.31 7.62
N LEU A 257 -13.02 -15.61 7.65
CA LEU A 257 -13.00 -14.14 7.70
C LEU A 257 -13.71 -13.53 6.47
N GLU A 258 -13.45 -14.04 5.27
CA GLU A 258 -14.09 -13.61 4.01
C GLU A 258 -15.62 -13.85 4.03
N GLN A 259 -16.10 -14.84 4.81
CA GLN A 259 -17.52 -15.12 5.05
C GLN A 259 -18.14 -14.27 6.18
N GLY A 260 -17.35 -13.42 6.85
CA GLY A 260 -17.79 -12.60 7.98
C GLY A 260 -17.77 -13.30 9.34
N GLU A 261 -17.19 -14.50 9.42
CA GLU A 261 -17.06 -15.28 10.67
C GLU A 261 -15.80 -14.88 11.45
N THR A 262 -15.69 -13.62 11.87
CA THR A 262 -14.49 -13.06 12.49
C THR A 262 -14.04 -13.82 13.74
N ASP A 263 -14.95 -14.12 14.67
CA ASP A 263 -14.61 -14.82 15.92
C ASP A 263 -14.08 -16.25 15.67
N ALA A 264 -14.66 -16.94 14.68
CA ALA A 264 -14.23 -18.27 14.28
C ALA A 264 -12.84 -18.24 13.65
N ALA A 265 -12.58 -17.25 12.78
CA ALA A 265 -11.28 -17.03 12.16
C ALA A 265 -10.18 -16.73 13.19
N VAL A 266 -10.44 -15.85 14.15
CA VAL A 266 -9.49 -15.52 15.24
C VAL A 266 -9.22 -16.74 16.10
N THR A 267 -10.26 -17.48 16.50
CA THR A 267 -10.13 -18.73 17.26
C THR A 267 -9.26 -19.75 16.52
N ALA A 268 -9.43 -19.88 15.20
CA ALA A 268 -8.63 -20.77 14.37
C ALA A 268 -7.15 -20.33 14.30
N PHE A 269 -6.86 -19.04 14.13
CA PHE A 269 -5.49 -18.53 14.17
C PHE A 269 -4.83 -18.71 15.54
N ASP A 270 -5.55 -18.45 16.64
CA ASP A 270 -5.06 -18.64 18.00
C ASP A 270 -4.77 -20.13 18.30
N ALA A 271 -5.61 -21.04 17.79
CA ALA A 271 -5.37 -22.48 17.91
C ALA A 271 -4.08 -22.92 17.19
N ILE A 272 -3.78 -22.35 16.02
CA ILE A 272 -2.52 -22.60 15.29
C ILE A 272 -1.33 -22.02 16.08
N ALA A 273 -1.49 -20.83 16.65
CA ALA A 273 -0.45 -20.18 17.46
C ALA A 273 -0.12 -20.95 18.76
N ALA A 274 -1.10 -21.61 19.35
CA ALA A 274 -0.95 -22.41 20.58
C ALA A 274 -0.35 -23.81 20.33
N ASP A 275 -0.49 -24.34 19.10
CA ASP A 275 -0.06 -25.69 18.73
C ASP A 275 1.46 -25.81 18.73
N ARG A 276 2.03 -26.58 19.67
CA ARG A 276 3.49 -26.75 19.79
C ARG A 276 4.13 -27.60 18.70
N SER A 277 3.33 -28.32 17.91
CA SER A 277 3.83 -29.10 16.77
C SER A 277 4.11 -28.23 15.54
N VAL A 278 3.54 -27.02 15.49
CA VAL A 278 3.70 -26.08 14.38
C VAL A 278 5.05 -25.34 14.49
N PRO A 279 5.81 -25.18 13.38
CA PRO A 279 7.04 -24.39 13.36
C PRO A 279 6.85 -22.98 13.90
N VAL A 280 7.83 -22.49 14.68
CA VAL A 280 7.76 -21.18 15.38
C VAL A 280 7.35 -20.05 14.44
N ALA A 281 7.96 -19.97 13.25
CA ALA A 281 7.64 -18.93 12.26
C ALA A 281 6.18 -18.92 11.81
N LEU A 282 5.53 -20.09 11.67
CA LEU A 282 4.12 -20.19 11.29
C LEU A 282 3.19 -19.86 12.46
N ARG A 283 3.59 -20.18 13.69
CA ARG A 283 2.85 -19.77 14.91
C ARG A 283 2.88 -18.26 15.08
N ASP A 284 4.04 -17.64 14.91
CA ASP A 284 4.19 -16.18 15.01
C ASP A 284 3.41 -15.47 13.89
N MET A 285 3.39 -16.03 12.68
CA MET A 285 2.53 -15.53 11.61
C MET A 285 1.04 -15.66 11.96
N ALA A 286 0.61 -16.76 12.57
CA ALA A 286 -0.78 -16.93 12.99
C ALA A 286 -1.18 -15.93 14.09
N ARG A 287 -0.31 -15.69 15.10
CA ARG A 287 -0.49 -14.64 16.12
C ARG A 287 -0.65 -13.27 15.51
N LEU A 288 0.24 -12.92 14.57
CA LEU A 288 0.20 -11.63 13.89
C LEU A 288 -1.07 -11.47 13.06
N ARG A 289 -1.52 -12.53 12.37
CA ARG A 289 -2.79 -12.52 11.61
C ARG A 289 -3.99 -12.31 12.52
N ALA A 290 -4.07 -13.03 13.64
CA ALA A 290 -5.11 -12.80 14.64
C ALA A 290 -5.08 -11.37 15.18
N ALA A 291 -3.88 -10.82 15.45
CA ALA A 291 -3.72 -9.44 15.90
C ALA A 291 -4.25 -8.42 14.87
N TYR A 292 -3.92 -8.56 13.58
CA TYR A 292 -4.43 -7.65 12.54
C TYR A 292 -5.95 -7.74 12.35
N VAL A 293 -6.53 -8.94 12.48
CA VAL A 293 -8.00 -9.09 12.43
C VAL A 293 -8.65 -8.33 13.59
N MET A 294 -8.03 -8.37 14.78
CA MET A 294 -8.56 -7.68 15.97
C MET A 294 -8.36 -6.16 15.96
N VAL A 295 -7.60 -5.58 15.02
CA VAL A 295 -7.42 -4.11 14.95
C VAL A 295 -8.74 -3.37 14.77
N ASP A 296 -9.63 -3.89 13.91
CA ASP A 296 -10.93 -3.26 13.61
C ASP A 296 -12.10 -3.86 14.40
N HIS A 297 -11.86 -4.99 15.09
CA HIS A 297 -12.92 -5.81 15.72
C HIS A 297 -12.75 -6.00 17.23
N GLY A 298 -11.62 -5.63 17.81
CA GLY A 298 -11.30 -5.84 19.21
C GLY A 298 -10.71 -4.62 19.90
N SER A 299 -10.34 -4.79 21.16
CA SER A 299 -9.64 -3.76 21.93
C SER A 299 -8.13 -3.77 21.67
N TYR A 300 -7.45 -2.68 22.03
CA TYR A 300 -5.99 -2.63 22.07
C TYR A 300 -5.42 -3.78 22.90
N THR A 301 -6.07 -4.14 24.01
CA THR A 301 -5.63 -5.26 24.85
C THR A 301 -5.71 -6.61 24.14
N ASP A 302 -6.72 -6.82 23.30
CA ASP A 302 -6.85 -8.04 22.50
C ASP A 302 -5.73 -8.16 21.47
N VAL A 303 -5.38 -7.05 20.81
CA VAL A 303 -4.28 -6.98 19.85
C VAL A 303 -2.93 -7.16 20.54
N ALA A 304 -2.70 -6.44 21.64
CA ALA A 304 -1.46 -6.49 22.42
C ALA A 304 -1.18 -7.91 22.94
N SER A 305 -2.18 -8.61 23.47
CA SER A 305 -2.03 -9.98 23.99
C SER A 305 -1.44 -10.98 22.97
N ARG A 306 -1.60 -10.70 21.67
CA ARG A 306 -1.13 -11.52 20.55
C ARG A 306 0.17 -10.99 19.92
N ALA A 307 0.31 -9.67 19.80
CA ALA A 307 1.39 -9.03 19.06
C ALA A 307 2.59 -8.63 19.93
N GLU A 308 2.41 -8.36 21.23
CA GLU A 308 3.45 -7.77 22.08
C GLU A 308 4.72 -8.63 22.14
N GLN A 309 4.58 -9.95 22.28
CA GLN A 309 5.71 -10.88 22.28
C GLN A 309 6.52 -10.87 20.97
N LEU A 310 5.90 -10.48 19.86
CA LEU A 310 6.54 -10.40 18.55
C LEU A 310 7.31 -9.09 18.37
N THR A 311 7.14 -8.09 19.24
CA THR A 311 7.82 -6.78 19.14
C THR A 311 9.30 -6.79 19.59
N ALA A 312 9.77 -7.93 20.11
CA ALA A 312 11.14 -8.16 20.52
C ALA A 312 12.14 -7.87 19.38
N SER A 313 13.31 -7.35 19.73
CA SER A 313 14.30 -6.85 18.75
C SER A 313 14.86 -7.94 17.82
N ASP A 314 14.88 -9.20 18.27
CA ASP A 314 15.35 -10.37 17.54
C ASP A 314 14.26 -11.01 16.66
N ASN A 315 12.99 -10.61 16.80
CA ASN A 315 11.90 -11.18 16.03
C ASN A 315 11.80 -10.55 14.61
N PRO A 316 11.74 -11.36 13.53
CA PRO A 316 11.58 -10.85 12.17
C PRO A 316 10.27 -10.09 11.92
N LEU A 317 9.23 -10.33 12.71
CA LEU A 317 7.90 -9.74 12.56
C LEU A 317 7.67 -8.50 13.44
N ARG A 318 8.69 -8.02 14.17
CA ARG A 318 8.56 -6.93 15.15
C ARG A 318 7.91 -5.66 14.62
N HIS A 319 8.22 -5.29 13.37
CA HIS A 319 7.68 -4.08 12.75
C HIS A 319 6.20 -4.20 12.44
N SER A 320 5.77 -5.35 11.93
CA SER A 320 4.36 -5.63 11.68
C SER A 320 3.57 -5.78 12.99
N ALA A 321 4.19 -6.33 14.04
CA ALA A 321 3.58 -6.41 15.36
C ALA A 321 3.38 -5.02 15.99
N ARG A 322 4.40 -4.16 15.93
CA ARG A 322 4.31 -2.75 16.37
C ARG A 322 3.27 -1.99 15.57
N GLU A 323 3.18 -2.23 14.27
CA GLU A 323 2.17 -1.62 13.40
C GLU A 323 0.76 -2.04 13.80
N ALA A 324 0.49 -3.33 14.00
CA ALA A 324 -0.82 -3.81 14.43
C ALA A 324 -1.22 -3.18 15.78
N MET A 325 -0.30 -3.13 16.75
CA MET A 325 -0.54 -2.46 18.03
C MET A 325 -0.74 -0.96 17.89
N GLY A 326 0.00 -0.29 17.00
CA GLY A 326 -0.12 1.14 16.74
C GLY A 326 -1.46 1.51 16.10
N LEU A 327 -1.95 0.68 15.17
CA LEU A 327 -3.28 0.85 14.57
C LEU A 327 -4.40 0.62 15.59
N ALA A 328 -4.26 -0.40 16.45
CA ALA A 328 -5.22 -0.64 17.53
C ALA A 328 -5.24 0.52 18.54
N ALA A 329 -4.07 1.08 18.88
CA ALA A 329 -3.96 2.25 19.74
C ALA A 329 -4.60 3.49 19.10
N TRP A 330 -4.43 3.67 17.79
CA TRP A 330 -5.08 4.74 17.03
C TRP A 330 -6.61 4.62 17.07
N ASN A 331 -7.16 3.41 16.85
CA ASN A 331 -8.59 3.16 16.86
C ASN A 331 -9.26 3.42 18.23
N GLU A 332 -8.50 3.37 19.32
CA GLU A 332 -8.96 3.69 20.69
C GLU A 332 -8.57 5.11 21.14
N ASP A 333 -8.23 6.02 20.22
CA ASP A 333 -7.80 7.41 20.52
C ASP A 333 -6.57 7.51 21.45
N ARG A 334 -5.76 6.45 21.56
CA ARG A 334 -4.51 6.42 22.33
C ARG A 334 -3.34 6.95 21.49
N PHE A 335 -3.48 8.19 21.02
CA PHE A 335 -2.58 8.80 20.04
C PHE A 335 -1.11 8.85 20.47
N ALA A 336 -0.83 9.03 21.76
CA ALA A 336 0.53 9.01 22.29
C ALA A 336 1.19 7.62 22.18
N ASP A 337 0.43 6.57 22.48
CA ASP A 337 0.90 5.18 22.35
C ASP A 337 1.06 4.78 20.89
N ALA A 338 0.09 5.16 20.05
CA ALA A 338 0.14 4.94 18.61
C ALA A 338 1.37 5.62 18.00
N LYS A 339 1.59 6.90 18.31
CA LYS A 339 2.75 7.66 17.82
C LYS A 339 4.06 7.03 18.26
N ARG A 340 4.20 6.66 19.53
CA ARG A 340 5.40 5.98 20.05
C ARG A 340 5.70 4.70 19.26
N LEU A 341 4.70 3.85 19.04
CA LEU A 341 4.87 2.59 18.31
C LEU A 341 5.26 2.81 16.84
N PHE A 342 4.69 3.81 16.17
CA PHE A 342 5.06 4.15 14.80
C PHE A 342 6.45 4.80 14.72
N ASP A 343 6.81 5.67 15.66
CA ASP A 343 8.17 6.25 15.75
C ASP A 343 9.22 5.15 15.98
N GLU A 344 8.94 4.13 16.79
CA GLU A 344 9.81 2.96 16.99
C GLU A 344 10.03 2.15 15.69
N ILE A 345 9.08 2.18 14.75
CA ILE A 345 9.25 1.58 13.42
C ILE A 345 10.13 2.49 12.55
N LEU A 346 9.85 3.80 12.54
CA LEU A 346 10.57 4.77 11.70
C LEU A 346 12.03 4.96 12.11
N ASN A 347 12.35 4.78 13.39
CA ASN A 347 13.69 4.90 13.92
C ASN A 347 14.55 3.63 13.77
N ASP A 348 13.98 2.51 13.31
CA ASP A 348 14.71 1.26 13.07
C ASP A 348 15.08 1.13 11.59
N GLU A 349 16.36 1.23 11.26
CA GLU A 349 16.88 1.17 9.87
C GLU A 349 16.55 -0.15 9.15
N LEU A 350 16.27 -1.22 9.89
CA LEU A 350 15.90 -2.53 9.33
C LEU A 350 14.40 -2.64 9.05
N ALA A 351 13.61 -1.60 9.27
CA ALA A 351 12.18 -1.60 8.98
C ALA A 351 11.90 -1.77 7.47
N PRO A 352 11.04 -2.75 7.08
CA PRO A 352 10.63 -2.88 5.69
C PRO A 352 9.95 -1.60 5.20
N GLN A 353 10.34 -1.11 4.01
CA GLN A 353 9.83 0.16 3.46
C GLN A 353 8.30 0.25 3.44
N GLY A 354 7.60 -0.86 3.19
CA GLY A 354 6.14 -0.88 3.20
C GLY A 354 5.52 -0.63 4.58
N VAL A 355 6.15 -1.12 5.65
CA VAL A 355 5.70 -0.90 7.04
C VAL A 355 6.10 0.50 7.49
N ALA A 356 7.34 0.93 7.21
CA ALA A 356 7.82 2.27 7.53
C ALA A 356 6.99 3.36 6.82
N GLY A 357 6.64 3.18 5.55
CA GLY A 357 5.81 4.15 4.82
C GLY A 357 4.39 4.28 5.39
N ARG A 358 3.78 3.19 5.87
CA ARG A 358 2.48 3.24 6.55
C ARG A 358 2.61 3.87 7.95
N ALA A 359 3.66 3.54 8.69
CA ALA A 359 3.94 4.17 9.99
C ALA A 359 4.12 5.69 9.85
N GLN A 360 4.84 6.15 8.82
CA GLN A 360 5.02 7.58 8.52
C GLN A 360 3.68 8.27 8.26
N MET A 361 2.83 7.69 7.41
CA MET A 361 1.49 8.19 7.14
C MET A 361 0.65 8.26 8.42
N MET A 362 0.72 7.24 9.29
CA MET A 362 -0.01 7.25 10.55
C MET A 362 0.51 8.33 11.50
N VAL A 363 1.83 8.56 11.58
CA VAL A 363 2.40 9.67 12.37
C VAL A 363 1.92 11.02 11.84
N GLU A 364 1.93 11.23 10.52
CA GLU A 364 1.40 12.46 9.91
C GLU A 364 -0.09 12.65 10.21
N LEU A 365 -0.89 11.59 10.14
CA LEU A 365 -2.30 11.64 10.51
C LEU A 365 -2.48 11.94 12.00
N ILE A 366 -1.65 11.36 12.87
CA ILE A 366 -1.66 11.64 14.33
C ILE A 366 -1.30 13.10 14.61
N VAL A 367 -0.29 13.63 13.91
CA VAL A 367 0.10 15.03 14.05
C VAL A 367 -1.01 15.93 13.51
N ALA A 368 -1.58 15.63 12.34
CA ALA A 368 -2.70 16.37 11.77
C ALA A 368 -3.93 16.37 12.69
N SER A 369 -4.25 15.23 13.34
CA SER A 369 -5.36 15.14 14.30
C SER A 369 -5.05 15.79 15.64
N ALA A 370 -3.77 15.89 16.03
CA ALA A 370 -3.34 16.60 17.23
C ALA A 370 -3.28 18.13 17.04
N MET A 371 -3.32 18.61 15.79
CA MET A 371 -3.16 20.02 15.41
C MET A 371 -4.50 20.74 15.14
N SER A 372 -5.64 20.05 15.21
CA SER A 372 -6.97 20.68 15.24
C SER A 372 -7.40 20.96 16.69
N PHE A 373 -7.88 22.18 16.96
CA PHE A 373 -8.50 22.51 18.25
C PHE A 373 -10.02 22.30 18.19
N THR A 374 -10.68 22.17 19.34
CA THR A 374 -12.13 21.92 19.42
C THR A 374 -12.90 23.14 19.93
N ILE A 375 -14.04 23.47 19.30
CA ILE A 375 -14.93 24.56 19.66
C ILE A 375 -16.32 24.02 20.05
N ALA A 376 -16.87 24.47 21.19
CA ALA A 376 -18.28 24.22 21.54
C ALA A 376 -19.17 25.42 21.20
N ILE A 377 -20.28 25.22 20.50
CA ILE A 377 -21.29 26.27 20.25
C ILE A 377 -22.38 26.20 21.31
N VAL A 378 -22.42 27.20 22.20
CA VAL A 378 -23.30 27.25 23.38
C VAL A 378 -24.30 28.39 23.24
N GLY A 379 -25.50 28.23 23.78
CA GLY A 379 -26.50 29.29 23.85
C GLY A 379 -27.91 28.75 24.10
N ARG A 380 -28.85 29.63 24.44
CA ARG A 380 -30.25 29.21 24.62
C ARG A 380 -30.87 28.72 23.29
N PRO A 381 -32.01 28.02 23.33
CA PRO A 381 -32.72 27.63 22.11
C PRO A 381 -33.05 28.84 21.22
N ASN A 382 -33.06 28.61 19.90
CA ASN A 382 -33.46 29.58 18.87
C ASN A 382 -32.57 30.83 18.69
N VAL A 383 -31.38 30.90 19.29
CA VAL A 383 -30.39 31.99 19.02
C VAL A 383 -29.68 31.83 17.67
N GLY A 384 -29.80 30.66 17.03
CA GLY A 384 -29.18 30.35 15.74
C GLY A 384 -27.91 29.48 15.80
N LYS A 385 -27.75 28.67 16.87
CA LYS A 385 -26.65 27.69 17.04
C LYS A 385 -26.50 26.78 15.83
N SER A 386 -27.57 26.07 15.46
CA SER A 386 -27.56 25.15 14.31
C SER A 386 -27.34 25.87 12.98
N THR A 387 -27.73 27.14 12.87
CA THR A 387 -27.46 27.95 11.68
C THR A 387 -25.97 28.27 11.54
N LEU A 388 -25.30 28.67 12.64
CA LEU A 388 -23.86 28.90 12.64
C LEU A 388 -23.09 27.59 12.45
N PHE A 389 -23.47 26.54 13.17
CA PHE A 389 -22.88 25.21 13.05
C PHE A 389 -22.89 24.69 11.61
N ASN A 390 -24.06 24.68 10.94
CA ASN A 390 -24.17 24.22 9.56
C ASN A 390 -23.33 25.04 8.59
N ARG A 391 -23.12 26.33 8.88
CA ARG A 391 -22.29 27.21 8.07
C ARG A 391 -20.81 26.88 8.24
N LEU A 392 -20.36 26.64 9.47
CA LEU A 392 -18.97 26.28 9.78
C LEU A 392 -18.60 24.88 9.24
N VAL A 393 -19.54 23.94 9.20
CA VAL A 393 -19.34 22.55 8.71
C VAL A 393 -19.52 22.44 7.18
N GLY A 394 -19.98 23.48 6.49
CA GLY A 394 -20.00 23.55 5.01
C GLY A 394 -21.04 22.65 4.31
N ARG A 395 -21.95 22.00 5.04
CA ARG A 395 -23.05 21.19 4.47
C ARG A 395 -24.38 21.50 5.18
N LYS A 396 -25.48 21.60 4.41
CA LYS A 396 -26.80 21.25 4.98
C LYS A 396 -26.79 19.74 5.19
N LEU A 397 -26.65 19.29 6.43
CA LEU A 397 -27.01 17.92 6.81
C LEU A 397 -28.47 17.69 6.39
N ALA A 398 -28.68 16.97 5.29
CA ALA A 398 -29.96 16.34 5.06
C ALA A 398 -30.13 15.26 6.14
N LEU A 399 -31.13 15.44 7.01
CA LEU A 399 -31.80 14.35 7.74
C LEU A 399 -32.27 13.30 6.68
N VAL A 400 -32.26 11.97 6.86
CA VAL A 400 -32.71 11.09 7.94
C VAL A 400 -32.06 9.70 7.71
N HIS A 401 -31.70 8.97 8.77
CA HIS A 401 -31.74 7.50 8.76
C HIS A 401 -32.69 7.06 9.89
N ASP A 402 -33.81 6.43 9.52
CA ASP A 402 -34.78 5.83 10.43
C ASP A 402 -34.35 4.38 10.73
N GLU A 403 -33.49 4.19 11.74
CA GLU A 403 -33.35 2.91 12.43
C GLU A 403 -33.36 3.16 13.95
N PRO A 404 -34.42 2.76 14.67
CA PRO A 404 -34.48 2.87 16.12
C PRO A 404 -33.63 1.77 16.74
N GLY A 405 -32.52 2.11 17.42
CA GLY A 405 -31.79 1.13 18.24
C GLY A 405 -30.31 1.36 18.51
N VAL A 406 -29.65 2.37 17.93
CA VAL A 406 -28.21 2.57 18.13
C VAL A 406 -27.96 3.78 19.04
N THR A 407 -27.23 3.57 20.13
CA THR A 407 -26.80 4.60 21.09
C THR A 407 -26.12 5.76 20.34
N ARG A 408 -26.68 6.95 20.50
CA ARG A 408 -26.30 8.17 19.76
C ARG A 408 -25.02 8.76 20.37
N ASP A 409 -23.86 8.19 20.05
CA ASP A 409 -22.58 8.73 20.52
C ASP A 409 -22.25 10.08 19.86
N ARG A 410 -21.70 10.98 20.70
CA ARG A 410 -21.49 12.42 20.51
C ARG A 410 -20.63 12.71 19.27
N ARG A 411 -21.15 13.43 18.27
CA ARG A 411 -20.45 13.70 17.00
C ARG A 411 -19.70 15.03 17.04
N ARG A 412 -18.37 15.00 17.04
CA ARG A 412 -17.51 16.12 16.61
C ARG A 412 -17.63 16.26 15.10
N HIS A 413 -17.61 17.49 14.60
CA HIS A 413 -17.68 17.77 13.18
C HIS A 413 -16.53 18.66 12.75
N GLU A 414 -15.85 18.29 11.66
CA GLU A 414 -14.83 19.14 11.06
C GLU A 414 -15.49 20.44 10.57
N ALA A 415 -14.96 21.56 11.03
CA ALA A 415 -15.41 22.90 10.70
C ALA A 415 -14.26 23.75 10.16
N ARG A 416 -14.62 24.69 9.28
CA ARG A 416 -13.70 25.65 8.70
C ARG A 416 -14.27 27.06 8.82
N LEU A 417 -13.42 27.99 9.23
CA LEU A 417 -13.71 29.42 9.22
C LEU A 417 -12.51 30.15 8.63
N VAL A 418 -12.64 30.67 7.41
CA VAL A 418 -11.55 31.34 6.69
C VAL A 418 -10.36 30.37 6.53
N ASP A 419 -9.27 30.63 7.23
CA ASP A 419 -8.02 29.88 7.32
C ASP A 419 -8.01 28.87 8.48
N LEU A 420 -8.87 29.05 9.49
CA LEU A 420 -8.93 28.17 10.66
C LEU A 420 -9.60 26.83 10.33
N ARG A 421 -8.99 25.74 10.82
CA ARG A 421 -9.54 24.38 10.82
C ARG A 421 -9.66 23.90 12.25
N PHE A 422 -10.85 23.44 12.63
CA PHE A 422 -11.15 23.00 14.00
C PHE A 422 -12.31 22.01 14.02
N ASP A 423 -12.41 21.23 15.08
CA ASP A 423 -13.61 20.43 15.35
C ASP A 423 -14.66 21.28 16.07
N VAL A 424 -15.93 21.12 15.71
CA VAL A 424 -17.05 21.82 16.37
C VAL A 424 -18.04 20.84 16.99
N ILE A 425 -18.48 21.16 18.21
CA ILE A 425 -19.49 20.43 18.98
C ILE A 425 -20.79 21.26 18.99
N ASP A 426 -21.88 20.72 18.43
CA ASP A 426 -23.22 21.32 18.52
C ASP A 426 -23.91 20.89 19.82
N THR A 427 -24.25 21.84 20.69
CA THR A 427 -25.01 21.54 21.90
C THR A 427 -26.51 21.33 21.63
N ALA A 428 -27.02 21.65 20.43
CA ALA A 428 -28.45 21.57 20.10
C ALA A 428 -28.94 20.14 19.78
N GLY A 429 -28.12 19.28 19.18
CA GLY A 429 -28.46 17.88 18.89
C GLY A 429 -28.62 16.99 20.14
N LEU A 430 -28.36 17.56 21.32
CA LEU A 430 -28.40 16.91 22.63
C LEU A 430 -29.65 17.32 23.44
N GLU A 431 -30.54 18.15 22.87
CA GLU A 431 -31.77 18.65 23.52
C GLU A 431 -32.99 17.71 23.32
N GLU A 432 -32.89 16.63 22.51
CA GLU A 432 -33.99 15.72 22.13
C GLU A 432 -34.08 14.42 22.99
N GLY A 433 -34.16 14.54 24.32
CA GLY A 433 -34.36 13.40 25.23
C GLY A 433 -35.49 13.65 26.25
N ASP A 434 -36.25 12.60 26.58
CA ASP A 434 -37.55 12.68 27.27
C ASP A 434 -37.56 13.38 28.65
N ALA A 435 -38.73 13.91 29.01
CA ALA A 435 -38.94 15.04 29.92
C ALA A 435 -38.94 14.68 31.42
N SER A 436 -37.93 15.16 32.15
CA SER A 436 -37.95 15.33 33.60
C SER A 436 -36.93 16.40 34.04
N THR A 437 -37.40 17.65 34.04
CA THR A 437 -36.72 18.93 34.37
C THR A 437 -35.65 19.42 33.36
N LEU A 438 -36.14 20.09 32.31
CA LEU A 438 -35.39 20.72 31.22
C LEU A 438 -34.17 21.57 31.68
N PRO A 439 -34.23 22.41 32.73
CA PRO A 439 -33.14 23.33 33.05
C PRO A 439 -31.88 22.65 33.63
N GLY A 440 -32.02 21.55 34.40
CA GLY A 440 -30.89 20.90 35.07
C GLY A 440 -30.01 20.07 34.12
N ARG A 441 -30.63 19.35 33.18
CA ARG A 441 -29.91 18.56 32.17
C ARG A 441 -29.31 19.42 31.06
N MET A 442 -29.95 20.53 30.66
CA MET A 442 -29.37 21.50 29.72
C MET A 442 -28.05 22.09 30.25
N ARG A 443 -27.93 22.29 31.57
CA ARG A 443 -26.70 22.73 32.23
C ARG A 443 -25.60 21.67 32.17
N ALA A 444 -25.89 20.45 32.64
CA ALA A 444 -24.91 19.36 32.65
C ALA A 444 -24.36 19.05 31.24
N GLN A 445 -25.22 19.08 30.22
CA GLN A 445 -24.82 18.82 28.83
C GLN A 445 -23.93 19.94 28.27
N THR A 446 -24.21 21.19 28.65
CA THR A 446 -23.38 22.34 28.27
C THR A 446 -22.03 22.30 28.98
N GLU A 447 -22.01 21.95 30.27
CA GLU A 447 -20.78 21.80 31.05
C GLU A 447 -19.88 20.70 30.46
N ILE A 448 -20.45 19.58 30.01
CA ILE A 448 -19.72 18.51 29.33
C ILE A 448 -19.14 18.99 28.00
N ALA A 449 -19.96 19.59 27.14
CA ALA A 449 -19.52 20.08 25.83
C ALA A 449 -18.42 21.15 25.94
N VAL A 450 -18.53 22.06 26.92
CA VAL A 450 -17.51 23.08 27.21
C VAL A 450 -16.25 22.46 27.84
N GLY A 451 -16.39 21.41 28.64
CA GLY A 451 -15.25 20.67 29.21
C GLY A 451 -14.38 20.02 28.13
N GLU A 452 -15.02 19.43 27.12
CA GLU A 452 -14.38 18.76 25.98
C GLU A 452 -13.79 19.72 24.94
N ALA A 453 -14.25 20.96 24.88
CA ALA A 453 -13.77 21.96 23.92
C ALA A 453 -12.56 22.74 24.45
N ASP A 454 -11.73 23.24 23.53
CA ASP A 454 -10.64 24.17 23.81
C ASP A 454 -11.14 25.61 23.93
N LEU A 455 -12.24 25.95 23.26
CA LEU A 455 -12.87 27.26 23.25
C LEU A 455 -14.40 27.13 23.16
N ALA A 456 -15.14 28.06 23.78
CA ALA A 456 -16.59 28.12 23.68
C ALA A 456 -17.07 29.36 22.90
N LEU A 457 -17.90 29.15 21.88
CA LEU A 457 -18.65 30.20 21.19
C LEU A 457 -19.99 30.36 21.87
N PHE A 458 -20.22 31.47 22.56
CA PHE A 458 -21.47 31.72 23.26
C PHE A 458 -22.38 32.63 22.45
N LEU A 459 -23.46 32.05 21.91
CA LEU A 459 -24.39 32.75 21.03
C LEU A 459 -25.57 33.35 21.80
N VAL A 460 -25.80 34.63 21.57
CA VAL A 460 -26.99 35.37 22.02
C VAL A 460 -27.75 35.94 20.82
N ASP A 461 -29.04 36.23 21.00
CA ASP A 461 -29.90 36.78 19.94
C ASP A 461 -29.93 38.31 20.04
N ALA A 462 -29.22 39.00 19.14
CA ALA A 462 -29.14 40.46 19.12
C ALA A 462 -30.50 41.12 18.86
N LYS A 463 -31.40 40.47 18.12
CA LYS A 463 -32.72 41.01 17.77
C LYS A 463 -33.65 41.07 18.98
N ASN A 464 -33.65 40.01 19.78
CA ASN A 464 -34.59 39.83 20.88
C ASN A 464 -33.98 40.20 22.25
N GLY A 465 -32.69 40.55 22.28
CA GLY A 465 -31.97 40.90 23.50
C GLY A 465 -31.74 39.71 24.44
N LEU A 466 -31.18 40.04 25.60
CA LEU A 466 -30.80 39.05 26.60
C LEU A 466 -32.00 38.57 27.43
N THR A 467 -31.94 37.30 27.80
CA THR A 467 -32.91 36.64 28.69
C THR A 467 -32.23 36.13 29.96
N ALA A 468 -33.03 35.70 30.94
CA ALA A 468 -32.51 35.05 32.15
C ALA A 468 -31.72 33.76 31.85
N ALA A 469 -32.05 33.06 30.75
CA ALA A 469 -31.33 31.89 30.28
C ALA A 469 -29.91 32.25 29.82
N ASP A 470 -29.75 33.38 29.10
CA ASP A 470 -28.43 33.84 28.63
C ASP A 470 -27.50 34.17 29.82
N ARG A 471 -28.04 34.77 30.89
CA ARG A 471 -27.29 35.00 32.13
C ARG A 471 -26.84 33.70 32.80
N THR A 472 -27.69 32.68 32.79
CA THR A 472 -27.37 31.35 33.32
C THR A 472 -26.24 30.68 32.53
N PHE A 473 -26.27 30.75 31.19
CA PHE A 473 -25.18 30.21 30.36
C PHE A 473 -23.88 31.00 30.56
N ALA A 474 -23.96 32.32 30.68
CA ALA A 474 -22.79 33.14 30.98
C ALA A 474 -22.14 32.76 32.32
N ASP A 475 -22.93 32.47 33.36
CA ASP A 475 -22.42 32.00 34.65
C ASP A 475 -21.68 30.66 34.55
N ILE A 476 -22.20 29.73 33.75
CA ILE A 476 -21.58 28.41 33.52
C ILE A 476 -20.25 28.57 32.78
N LEU A 477 -20.25 29.37 31.72
CA LEU A 477 -19.06 29.62 30.91
C LEU A 477 -17.96 30.32 31.71
N ARG A 478 -18.31 31.30 32.57
CA ARG A 478 -17.35 31.94 33.48
C ARG A 478 -16.70 30.95 34.46
N ARG A 479 -17.45 29.98 34.96
CA ARG A 479 -16.94 28.96 35.89
C ARG A 479 -16.10 27.88 35.21
N SER A 480 -16.24 27.71 33.88
CA SER A 480 -15.53 26.67 33.13
C SER A 480 -14.02 26.93 32.99
N GLY A 481 -13.58 28.19 33.09
CA GLY A 481 -12.18 28.58 32.91
C GLY A 481 -11.66 28.47 31.47
N LYS A 482 -12.51 28.10 30.50
CA LYS A 482 -12.17 28.04 29.07
C LYS A 482 -12.23 29.44 28.44
N PRO A 483 -11.45 29.71 27.38
CA PRO A 483 -11.65 30.88 26.53
C PRO A 483 -13.08 30.92 25.97
N VAL A 484 -13.71 32.09 26.02
CA VAL A 484 -15.09 32.30 25.55
C VAL A 484 -15.11 33.46 24.56
N VAL A 485 -15.70 33.24 23.39
CA VAL A 485 -16.03 34.31 22.43
C VAL A 485 -17.54 34.51 22.46
N LEU A 486 -17.97 35.72 22.86
CA LEU A 486 -19.38 36.10 22.89
C LEU A 486 -19.82 36.51 21.48
N VAL A 487 -20.87 35.88 20.96
CA VAL A 487 -21.37 36.09 19.59
C VAL A 487 -22.81 36.61 19.64
N ALA A 488 -23.01 37.85 19.19
CA ALA A 488 -24.34 38.45 19.06
C ALA A 488 -24.90 38.13 17.67
N ASN A 489 -25.63 37.01 17.56
CA ASN A 489 -26.19 36.53 16.31
C ASN A 489 -27.48 37.26 15.93
N LYS A 490 -27.84 37.22 14.63
CA LYS A 490 -28.97 37.97 14.04
C LYS A 490 -28.78 39.48 14.02
N ALA A 491 -27.52 39.93 13.90
CA ALA A 491 -27.15 41.34 13.91
C ALA A 491 -27.76 42.15 12.74
N GLU A 492 -28.26 41.49 11.68
CA GLU A 492 -28.97 42.14 10.57
C GLU A 492 -30.35 42.72 10.94
N ALA A 493 -30.91 42.30 12.10
CA ALA A 493 -32.27 42.64 12.48
C ALA A 493 -32.44 44.12 12.89
N ARG A 494 -33.67 44.66 12.77
CA ARG A 494 -33.93 46.04 13.24
C ARG A 494 -33.82 46.05 14.76
N GLY A 495 -33.04 46.97 15.32
CA GLY A 495 -32.87 47.09 16.77
C GLY A 495 -31.81 46.15 17.35
N ALA A 496 -31.05 45.43 16.53
CA ALA A 496 -29.98 44.55 16.99
C ALA A 496 -28.86 45.29 17.75
N GLU A 497 -28.65 46.58 17.46
CA GLU A 497 -27.71 47.44 18.19
C GLU A 497 -28.00 47.45 19.70
N ALA A 498 -29.27 47.52 20.10
CA ALA A 498 -29.63 47.48 21.52
C ALA A 498 -29.26 46.13 22.16
N GLY A 499 -29.52 45.02 21.48
CA GLY A 499 -29.14 43.69 21.97
C GLY A 499 -27.62 43.46 22.01
N LEU A 500 -26.86 44.14 21.14
CA LEU A 500 -25.40 44.15 21.18
C LEU A 500 -24.88 44.91 22.42
N TYR A 501 -25.45 46.08 22.72
CA TYR A 501 -25.12 46.82 23.94
C TYR A 501 -25.52 46.05 25.21
N ASP A 502 -26.66 45.37 25.19
CA ASP A 502 -27.09 44.55 26.33
C ASP A 502 -26.12 43.38 26.60
N ALA A 503 -25.50 42.82 25.55
CA ALA A 503 -24.56 41.70 25.65
C ALA A 503 -23.35 42.00 26.56
N TYR A 504 -22.92 43.26 26.65
CA TYR A 504 -21.88 43.71 27.60
C TYR A 504 -22.23 43.39 29.06
N ALA A 505 -23.52 43.39 29.42
CA ALA A 505 -23.96 43.07 30.78
C ALA A 505 -23.69 41.61 31.19
N LEU A 506 -23.34 40.73 30.23
CA LEU A 506 -22.93 39.35 30.52
C LEU A 506 -21.49 39.26 31.04
N GLY A 507 -20.66 40.30 30.90
CA GLY A 507 -19.30 40.35 31.44
C GLY A 507 -18.36 39.30 30.83
N LEU A 508 -18.49 39.05 29.52
CA LEU A 508 -17.70 38.08 28.75
C LEU A 508 -16.90 38.75 27.61
N GLY A 509 -16.60 40.04 27.76
CA GLY A 509 -15.93 40.84 26.74
C GLY A 509 -16.90 41.47 25.72
N GLU A 510 -16.32 42.00 24.65
CA GLU A 510 -17.07 42.59 23.54
C GLU A 510 -17.74 41.47 22.72
N ALA A 511 -19.03 41.65 22.42
CA ALA A 511 -19.78 40.68 21.62
C ALA A 511 -19.49 40.89 20.14
N VAL A 512 -19.10 39.83 19.44
CA VAL A 512 -18.90 39.85 17.99
C VAL A 512 -20.25 39.84 17.27
N PRO A 513 -20.61 40.90 16.52
CA PRO A 513 -21.88 40.96 15.81
C PRO A 513 -21.85 40.05 14.58
N VAL A 514 -22.67 39.01 14.56
CA VAL A 514 -22.71 38.01 13.48
C VAL A 514 -24.11 37.86 12.91
N SER A 515 -24.19 37.59 11.61
CA SER A 515 -25.37 37.03 10.98
C SER A 515 -25.05 35.64 10.47
N ALA A 516 -25.32 34.59 11.25
CA ALA A 516 -25.05 33.22 10.84
C ALA A 516 -25.89 32.82 9.62
N GLU A 517 -27.09 33.37 9.47
CA GLU A 517 -27.96 33.12 8.32
C GLU A 517 -27.38 33.73 7.03
N HIS A 518 -26.83 34.95 7.10
CA HIS A 518 -26.33 35.67 5.93
C HIS A 518 -24.81 35.63 5.73
N GLY A 519 -24.06 35.13 6.72
CA GLY A 519 -22.60 35.02 6.69
C GLY A 519 -21.84 36.30 7.03
N GLN A 520 -22.49 37.29 7.66
CA GLN A 520 -21.87 38.57 8.01
C GLN A 520 -21.15 38.49 9.37
N GLY A 521 -20.05 39.21 9.55
CA GLY A 521 -19.27 39.25 10.80
C GLY A 521 -18.41 38.00 11.07
N LEU A 522 -18.25 37.11 10.08
CA LEU A 522 -17.50 35.87 10.24
C LEU A 522 -15.97 36.06 10.22
N GLY A 523 -15.47 37.09 9.56
CA GLY A 523 -14.06 37.50 9.65
C GLY A 523 -13.73 38.00 11.06
N ASP A 524 -14.57 38.89 11.61
CA ASP A 524 -14.42 39.37 12.98
C ASP A 524 -14.53 38.22 14.00
N LEU A 525 -15.39 37.22 13.74
CA LEU A 525 -15.47 36.01 14.54
C LEU A 525 -14.19 35.16 14.45
N ARG A 526 -13.56 35.07 13.28
CA ARG A 526 -12.26 34.41 13.09
C ARG A 526 -11.19 35.10 13.93
N ASP A 527 -11.09 36.41 13.83
CA ASP A 527 -10.09 37.20 14.58
C ASP A 527 -10.27 37.03 16.09
N ALA A 528 -11.51 37.09 16.58
CA ALA A 528 -11.82 36.87 18.00
C ALA A 528 -11.47 35.44 18.47
N ILE A 529 -11.63 34.42 17.62
CA ILE A 529 -11.22 33.04 17.93
C ILE A 529 -9.69 32.95 18.01
N VAL A 530 -8.96 33.54 17.06
CA VAL A 530 -7.49 33.56 17.05
C VAL A 530 -6.96 34.25 18.31
N GLU A 531 -7.54 35.40 18.67
CA GLU A 531 -7.17 36.14 19.88
C GLU A 531 -7.41 35.30 21.15
N ALA A 532 -8.54 34.59 21.22
CA ALA A 532 -8.92 33.81 22.40
C ALA A 532 -8.11 32.52 22.58
N ILE A 533 -7.69 31.86 21.50
CA ILE A 533 -6.96 30.57 21.56
C ILE A 533 -5.44 30.70 21.34
N GLY A 534 -4.98 31.84 20.82
CA GLY A 534 -3.58 32.12 20.51
C GLY A 534 -3.19 31.75 19.07
N GLU A 535 -2.42 32.62 18.43
CA GLU A 535 -2.01 32.51 17.01
C GLU A 535 -1.21 31.24 16.69
N GLU A 536 -0.35 30.79 17.61
CA GLU A 536 0.43 29.55 17.45
C GLU A 536 -0.45 28.31 17.36
N ARG A 537 -1.54 28.25 18.15
CA ARG A 537 -2.48 27.15 18.14
C ARG A 537 -3.49 27.27 17.00
N ALA A 538 -3.84 28.49 16.60
CA ALA A 538 -4.79 28.77 15.53
C ALA A 538 -4.22 28.54 14.11
N LEU A 539 -2.94 28.83 13.89
CA LEU A 539 -2.27 28.81 12.58
C LEU A 539 -1.19 27.71 12.44
N ALA A 540 -1.25 26.68 13.29
CA ALA A 540 -0.26 25.62 13.35
C ALA A 540 -0.06 24.88 12.01
N HIS A 541 -1.06 24.91 11.11
CA HIS A 541 -1.01 24.31 9.77
C HIS A 541 -0.08 25.03 8.76
N GLU A 542 0.24 26.31 8.95
CA GLU A 542 1.04 27.07 7.96
C GLU A 542 2.56 26.95 8.17
N ARG A 543 3.01 26.55 9.37
CA ARG A 543 4.43 26.69 9.76
C ARG A 543 5.33 25.50 9.38
N GLU A 544 4.77 24.35 8.99
CA GLU A 544 5.55 23.18 8.52
C GLU A 544 5.41 22.89 7.01
N GLY A 545 4.48 23.55 6.30
CA GLY A 545 4.21 23.36 4.87
C GLY A 545 5.01 24.27 3.95
N GLY A 546 6.33 24.09 3.90
CA GLY A 546 7.19 24.84 2.95
C GLY A 546 7.03 24.37 1.51
N ALA A 547 6.26 25.13 0.72
CA ALA A 547 6.21 25.18 -0.75
C ALA A 547 5.77 23.91 -1.53
N ASP A 548 4.91 24.13 -2.54
CA ASP A 548 4.42 23.18 -3.56
C ASP A 548 3.23 22.26 -3.23
N GLU A 549 2.22 22.77 -2.50
CA GLU A 549 0.85 22.26 -2.70
C GLU A 549 0.15 23.06 -3.80
N ALA A 550 -0.25 22.38 -4.89
CA ALA A 550 -1.11 22.99 -5.88
C ALA A 550 -2.50 23.23 -5.25
N GLU A 551 -2.78 24.48 -4.86
CA GLU A 551 -4.06 24.94 -4.33
C GLU A 551 -5.24 24.47 -5.21
N THR A 552 -5.97 23.44 -4.75
CA THR A 552 -7.19 22.98 -5.44
C THR A 552 -8.49 23.08 -4.64
N ASP A 553 -8.50 23.73 -3.48
CA ASP A 553 -9.73 23.91 -2.69
C ASP A 553 -10.16 25.37 -2.55
N ILE A 554 -11.41 25.64 -2.94
CA ILE A 554 -11.99 26.97 -3.03
C ILE A 554 -12.74 27.26 -1.71
N ALA A 555 -12.14 28.07 -0.84
CA ALA A 555 -12.89 28.95 0.04
C ALA A 555 -13.15 30.25 -0.74
N VAL A 556 -14.41 30.70 -0.79
CA VAL A 556 -14.76 31.95 -1.47
C VAL A 556 -14.58 33.08 -0.47
N GLU A 557 -13.37 33.62 -0.41
CA GLU A 557 -13.15 34.98 0.10
C GLU A 557 -13.32 35.98 -1.03
N ASP A 558 -13.70 37.21 -0.67
CA ASP A 558 -13.92 38.30 -1.62
C ASP A 558 -12.65 38.55 -2.44
N VAL A 559 -12.64 38.03 -3.66
CA VAL A 559 -11.53 38.11 -4.61
C VAL A 559 -11.21 39.59 -4.88
N PRO A 560 -10.08 40.12 -4.38
CA PRO A 560 -9.58 41.41 -4.85
C PRO A 560 -9.27 41.26 -6.34
N GLU A 561 -9.47 42.29 -7.15
CA GLU A 561 -8.93 42.35 -8.52
C GLU A 561 -7.39 42.43 -8.45
N GLY A 562 -6.74 41.32 -8.11
CA GLY A 562 -5.30 41.12 -8.23
C GLY A 562 -4.98 40.44 -9.55
N GLU A 563 -4.00 40.98 -10.27
CA GLU A 563 -3.42 40.35 -11.45
C GLU A 563 -2.73 39.05 -11.02
N GLU A 564 -3.39 37.89 -11.20
CA GLU A 564 -2.66 36.61 -11.25
C GLU A 564 -1.58 36.74 -12.35
N PRO A 565 -0.33 36.33 -12.10
CA PRO A 565 0.75 36.52 -13.06
C PRO A 565 0.43 35.84 -14.39
N ALA A 566 0.77 36.53 -15.48
CA ALA A 566 0.65 36.02 -16.84
C ALA A 566 1.32 34.63 -16.98
N TYR A 567 0.88 33.84 -17.95
CA TYR A 567 1.43 32.51 -18.23
C TYR A 567 2.96 32.55 -18.30
N ASP A 568 3.61 31.97 -17.30
CA ASP A 568 5.06 31.93 -17.20
C ASP A 568 5.57 30.66 -17.87
N ASP A 569 6.28 30.84 -18.99
CA ASP A 569 6.84 29.75 -19.74
C ASP A 569 8.23 29.27 -19.26
N THR A 570 8.80 29.95 -18.26
CA THR A 570 10.07 29.59 -17.63
C THR A 570 9.90 28.53 -16.54
N LYS A 571 8.70 28.44 -15.94
CA LYS A 571 8.38 27.43 -14.91
C LYS A 571 8.31 26.02 -15.50
N PRO A 572 8.78 24.99 -14.76
CA PRO A 572 8.73 23.62 -15.23
C PRO A 572 7.28 23.17 -15.45
N LEU A 573 7.00 22.59 -16.61
CA LEU A 573 5.72 22.00 -16.94
C LEU A 573 5.54 20.70 -16.14
N ARG A 574 4.58 20.66 -15.24
CA ARG A 574 4.35 19.50 -14.35
C ARG A 574 3.39 18.53 -15.01
N ILE A 575 3.87 17.34 -15.36
CA ILE A 575 3.07 16.33 -16.04
C ILE A 575 3.01 15.01 -15.26
N ALA A 576 1.92 14.26 -15.42
CA ALA A 576 1.85 12.85 -15.01
C ALA A 576 1.38 12.01 -16.19
N ILE A 577 1.89 10.78 -16.28
CA ILE A 577 1.42 9.79 -17.25
C ILE A 577 0.68 8.69 -16.49
N VAL A 578 -0.60 8.51 -16.80
CA VAL A 578 -1.51 7.57 -16.13
C VAL A 578 -2.23 6.71 -17.17
N GLY A 579 -2.84 5.62 -16.72
CA GLY A 579 -3.56 4.71 -17.61
C GLY A 579 -3.60 3.30 -17.03
N ARG A 580 -4.45 2.46 -17.59
CA ARG A 580 -4.61 1.06 -17.16
C ARG A 580 -3.31 0.25 -17.21
N PRO A 581 -3.25 -0.88 -16.48
CA PRO A 581 -2.19 -1.88 -16.68
C PRO A 581 -2.07 -2.24 -18.17
N ASN A 582 -0.84 -2.48 -18.63
CA ASN A 582 -0.53 -2.93 -20.00
C ASN A 582 -0.92 -1.98 -21.16
N ALA A 583 -1.38 -0.77 -20.88
CA ALA A 583 -1.60 0.29 -21.88
C ALA A 583 -0.29 0.83 -22.50
N GLY A 584 0.89 0.35 -22.05
CA GLY A 584 2.20 0.73 -22.57
C GLY A 584 2.79 2.02 -21.97
N LYS A 585 2.32 2.43 -20.78
CA LYS A 585 2.80 3.61 -20.02
C LYS A 585 4.32 3.62 -19.81
N SER A 586 4.91 2.52 -19.33
CA SER A 586 6.36 2.47 -19.06
C SER A 586 7.21 2.56 -20.31
N THR A 587 6.78 1.91 -21.40
CA THR A 587 7.45 2.01 -22.71
C THR A 587 7.40 3.45 -23.21
N LEU A 588 6.24 4.12 -23.09
CA LEU A 588 6.06 5.52 -23.46
C LEU A 588 6.96 6.47 -22.66
N ILE A 589 7.00 6.32 -21.32
CA ILE A 589 7.86 7.14 -20.45
C ILE A 589 9.34 6.94 -20.80
N ASN A 590 9.80 5.70 -20.92
CA ASN A 590 11.19 5.39 -21.25
C ASN A 590 11.60 6.01 -22.59
N ARG A 591 10.68 6.02 -23.56
CA ARG A 591 10.94 6.61 -24.87
C ARG A 591 10.99 8.14 -24.81
N LEU A 592 10.05 8.77 -24.10
CA LEU A 592 10.03 10.23 -23.89
C LEU A 592 11.30 10.72 -23.17
N VAL A 593 11.72 10.04 -22.10
CA VAL A 593 12.94 10.38 -21.36
C VAL A 593 14.21 10.02 -22.16
N GLY A 594 14.17 8.94 -22.92
CA GLY A 594 15.32 8.42 -23.67
C GLY A 594 15.72 9.25 -24.90
N GLN A 595 14.82 10.06 -25.47
CA GLN A 595 15.10 10.89 -26.65
C GLN A 595 15.92 12.16 -26.33
N GLU A 596 15.94 12.64 -25.09
CA GLU A 596 16.56 13.93 -24.71
C GLU A 596 17.50 13.83 -23.50
N ARG A 597 18.46 12.91 -23.53
CA ARG A 597 19.55 12.87 -22.52
C ARG A 597 20.42 14.13 -22.58
N LEU A 598 20.02 15.17 -21.86
CA LEU A 598 20.86 16.17 -21.21
C LEU A 598 20.39 16.27 -19.76
N LEU A 599 20.89 15.35 -18.91
CA LEU A 599 20.80 15.47 -17.45
C LEU A 599 21.53 16.76 -17.05
N THR A 600 20.80 17.83 -16.73
CA THR A 600 21.40 19.01 -16.12
C THR A 600 21.61 18.78 -14.63
N GLY A 601 22.88 18.76 -14.22
CA GLY A 601 23.33 19.29 -12.92
C GLY A 601 23.45 18.32 -11.74
N PRO A 602 24.64 18.19 -11.11
CA PRO A 602 24.86 17.44 -9.89
C PRO A 602 24.68 18.36 -8.68
N GLU A 603 23.54 18.29 -7.99
CA GLU A 603 23.44 18.79 -6.62
C GLU A 603 22.94 17.67 -5.71
N ALA A 604 23.82 17.25 -4.81
CA ALA A 604 23.50 16.31 -3.75
C ALA A 604 22.66 17.04 -2.68
N GLY A 605 21.39 16.66 -2.59
CA GLY A 605 20.53 16.96 -1.45
C GLY A 605 19.32 17.83 -1.75
N ILE A 606 18.22 17.24 -2.22
CA ILE A 606 16.83 17.74 -2.24
C ILE A 606 15.98 16.63 -2.88
N THR A 607 14.82 16.14 -2.43
CA THR A 607 13.92 16.30 -1.27
C THR A 607 13.14 14.97 -1.13
N ARG A 608 12.57 14.71 0.04
CA ARG A 608 12.08 13.40 0.50
C ARG A 608 10.77 12.90 -0.13
N ASP A 609 10.18 13.62 -1.08
CA ASP A 609 8.81 13.36 -1.54
C ASP A 609 8.67 13.31 -3.06
N SER A 610 8.23 12.16 -3.56
CA SER A 610 7.98 11.80 -4.98
C SER A 610 9.22 11.74 -5.90
N ILE A 611 9.42 10.58 -6.53
CA ILE A 611 10.46 10.37 -7.55
C ILE A 611 10.02 11.11 -8.82
N SER A 612 10.44 12.36 -8.98
CA SER A 612 10.22 13.14 -10.20
C SER A 612 11.37 12.93 -11.19
N VAL A 613 11.04 13.01 -12.48
CA VAL A 613 12.03 12.98 -13.57
C VAL A 613 11.98 14.32 -14.29
N ASP A 614 13.09 15.05 -14.24
CA ASP A 614 13.24 16.36 -14.88
C ASP A 614 13.99 16.21 -16.22
N TRP A 615 13.49 16.88 -17.27
CA TRP A 615 14.19 17.03 -18.55
C TRP A 615 13.82 18.35 -19.24
N GLN A 616 14.44 18.63 -20.39
CA GLN A 616 14.13 19.81 -21.19
C GLN A 616 13.69 19.37 -22.59
N TRP A 617 12.50 19.81 -23.00
CA TRP A 617 11.96 19.56 -24.33
C TRP A 617 11.81 20.87 -25.10
N ARG A 618 12.51 21.01 -26.23
CA ARG A 618 12.59 22.27 -27.03
C ARG A 618 12.87 23.52 -26.18
N GLY A 619 13.73 23.40 -25.15
CA GLY A 619 14.06 24.47 -24.21
C GLY A 619 13.05 24.72 -23.10
N ARG A 620 11.89 24.02 -23.08
CA ARG A 620 10.93 24.05 -21.97
C ARG A 620 11.32 23.00 -20.92
N LYS A 621 11.49 23.43 -19.67
CA LYS A 621 11.67 22.52 -18.52
C LYS A 621 10.39 21.70 -18.31
N VAL A 622 10.51 20.38 -18.19
CA VAL A 622 9.39 19.47 -17.92
C VAL A 622 9.74 18.60 -16.73
N ARG A 623 8.76 18.42 -15.84
CA ARG A 623 8.84 17.58 -14.65
C ARG A 623 7.76 16.51 -14.72
N LEU A 624 8.17 15.25 -14.79
CA LEU A 624 7.27 14.10 -14.77
C LEU A 624 7.13 13.58 -13.34
N PHE A 625 5.90 13.55 -12.84
CA PHE A 625 5.52 12.87 -11.60
C PHE A 625 5.09 11.44 -11.93
N ASP A 626 5.85 10.46 -11.42
CA ASP A 626 5.63 9.04 -11.71
C ASP A 626 4.45 8.45 -10.90
N THR A 627 3.67 7.56 -11.54
CA THR A 627 2.52 6.85 -10.93
C THR A 627 2.82 5.46 -10.41
N ALA A 628 4.05 4.96 -10.55
CA ALA A 628 4.63 3.82 -9.83
C ALA A 628 5.63 3.14 -10.78
N GLY A 629 6.90 3.10 -10.37
CA GLY A 629 7.75 1.98 -10.74
C GLY A 629 8.91 2.25 -11.69
N MET A 630 9.37 3.49 -11.85
CA MET A 630 10.51 3.76 -12.74
C MET A 630 11.87 3.16 -12.26
N ARG A 631 12.07 2.88 -10.96
CA ARG A 631 13.28 2.16 -10.49
C ARG A 631 13.08 0.66 -10.21
N ARG A 632 11.83 0.21 -10.01
CA ARG A 632 11.55 -1.19 -9.60
C ARG A 632 11.52 -2.17 -10.78
N LYS A 633 11.28 -1.69 -12.00
CA LYS A 633 11.16 -2.54 -13.20
C LYS A 633 12.46 -3.13 -13.73
N ALA A 634 13.61 -2.84 -13.12
CA ALA A 634 14.83 -3.60 -13.40
C ALA A 634 14.88 -4.96 -12.67
N ARG A 635 14.02 -5.26 -11.67
CA ARG A 635 14.24 -6.44 -10.81
C ARG A 635 13.04 -7.23 -10.25
N VAL A 636 11.77 -6.95 -10.54
CA VAL A 636 10.67 -7.73 -9.91
C VAL A 636 9.51 -8.01 -10.87
N GLN A 637 9.18 -9.29 -11.05
CA GLN A 637 8.00 -9.79 -11.79
C GLN A 637 6.68 -9.62 -10.99
N GLU A 638 5.68 -9.02 -11.65
CA GLU A 638 4.23 -9.33 -11.71
C GLU A 638 3.41 -9.80 -10.49
N LYS A 639 3.64 -9.32 -9.26
CA LYS A 639 2.69 -9.60 -8.14
C LYS A 639 2.27 -8.40 -7.28
N LEU A 640 2.32 -7.19 -7.84
CA LEU A 640 2.14 -5.95 -7.08
C LEU A 640 1.25 -4.94 -7.83
N GLU A 641 0.03 -5.35 -8.20
CA GLU A 641 -0.84 -4.53 -9.06
C GLU A 641 -2.04 -3.91 -8.33
N LYS A 642 -2.35 -4.33 -7.10
CA LYS A 642 -3.40 -3.71 -6.25
C LYS A 642 -2.93 -2.45 -5.50
N LEU A 643 -1.65 -2.10 -5.54
CA LEU A 643 -1.09 -0.90 -4.89
C LEU A 643 -1.01 0.35 -5.80
N SER A 644 -1.46 0.26 -7.06
CA SER A 644 -1.24 1.31 -8.06
C SER A 644 -2.26 2.47 -8.07
N VAL A 645 -3.34 2.43 -7.28
CA VAL A 645 -4.37 3.49 -7.30
C VAL A 645 -3.94 4.71 -6.47
N GLY A 646 -3.36 4.50 -5.29
CA GLY A 646 -2.87 5.59 -4.42
C GLY A 646 -1.74 6.39 -5.06
N ASP A 647 -0.82 5.70 -5.74
CA ASP A 647 0.28 6.36 -6.47
C ASP A 647 -0.22 7.10 -7.72
N ALA A 648 -1.23 6.56 -8.42
CA ALA A 648 -1.89 7.26 -9.52
C ALA A 648 -2.61 8.55 -9.05
N LEU A 649 -3.33 8.47 -7.94
CA LEU A 649 -3.97 9.63 -7.30
C LEU A 649 -2.93 10.69 -6.90
N ARG A 650 -1.84 10.27 -6.27
CA ARG A 650 -0.75 11.16 -5.86
C ARG A 650 -0.18 11.92 -7.06
N ALA A 651 0.20 11.22 -8.14
CA ALA A 651 0.78 11.90 -9.29
C ALA A 651 -0.21 12.84 -10.00
N ILE A 652 -1.51 12.48 -10.06
CA ILE A 652 -2.55 13.36 -10.61
C ILE A 652 -2.63 14.68 -9.80
N ARG A 653 -2.55 14.62 -8.46
CA ARG A 653 -2.58 15.82 -7.61
C ARG A 653 -1.37 16.73 -7.78
N PHE A 654 -0.19 16.18 -8.06
CA PHE A 654 1.03 16.98 -8.28
C PHE A 654 1.18 17.49 -9.73
N ALA A 655 0.51 16.87 -10.69
CA ALA A 655 0.57 17.27 -12.08
C ALA A 655 -0.36 18.45 -12.41
N GLU A 656 0.01 19.26 -13.39
CA GLU A 656 -0.85 20.26 -14.02
C GLU A 656 -1.55 19.65 -15.25
N VAL A 657 -0.78 18.92 -16.07
CA VAL A 657 -1.27 18.18 -17.23
C VAL A 657 -1.15 16.68 -16.98
N VAL A 658 -2.23 15.94 -17.18
CA VAL A 658 -2.26 14.48 -17.02
C VAL A 658 -2.47 13.82 -18.37
N VAL A 659 -1.47 13.05 -18.80
CA VAL A 659 -1.53 12.23 -20.01
C VAL A 659 -2.16 10.89 -19.68
N VAL A 660 -3.33 10.63 -20.25
CA VAL A 660 -4.06 9.37 -20.08
C VAL A 660 -3.76 8.46 -21.26
N VAL A 661 -3.05 7.37 -20.99
CA VAL A 661 -2.63 6.39 -21.99
C VAL A 661 -3.71 5.35 -22.18
N PHE A 662 -4.33 5.35 -23.35
CA PHE A 662 -5.28 4.34 -23.79
C PHE A 662 -4.58 3.34 -24.71
N ASP A 663 -4.95 2.08 -24.62
CA ASP A 663 -4.59 1.09 -25.64
C ASP A 663 -5.45 1.30 -26.89
N SER A 664 -4.83 1.54 -28.06
CA SER A 664 -5.56 1.79 -29.31
C SER A 664 -6.39 0.59 -29.79
N MET A 665 -6.03 -0.62 -29.37
CA MET A 665 -6.75 -1.84 -29.72
C MET A 665 -8.02 -1.99 -28.87
N ILE A 666 -7.92 -1.66 -27.57
CA ILE A 666 -9.02 -1.81 -26.60
C ILE A 666 -9.18 -0.53 -25.75
N PRO A 667 -9.64 0.60 -26.33
CA PRO A 667 -9.77 1.87 -25.63
C PRO A 667 -11.13 2.02 -24.93
N PHE A 668 -11.23 2.98 -24.00
CA PHE A 668 -12.46 3.35 -23.28
C PHE A 668 -13.04 2.26 -22.37
N GLU A 669 -12.17 1.45 -21.77
CA GLU A 669 -12.58 0.51 -20.73
C GLU A 669 -13.09 1.24 -19.48
N LYS A 670 -13.82 0.54 -18.61
CA LYS A 670 -14.39 1.13 -17.39
C LYS A 670 -13.35 1.90 -16.56
N GLN A 671 -12.15 1.34 -16.41
CA GLN A 671 -11.06 1.97 -15.65
C GLN A 671 -10.46 3.19 -16.39
N ASP A 672 -10.43 3.20 -17.72
CA ASP A 672 -10.02 4.39 -18.49
C ASP A 672 -10.95 5.57 -18.21
N LEU A 673 -12.27 5.31 -18.28
CA LEU A 673 -13.29 6.32 -18.02
C LEU A 673 -13.25 6.83 -16.58
N GLN A 674 -13.01 5.94 -15.60
CA GLN A 674 -12.83 6.32 -14.19
C GLN A 674 -11.60 7.21 -13.96
N ILE A 675 -10.47 6.91 -14.62
CA ILE A 675 -9.27 7.74 -14.54
C ILE A 675 -9.55 9.14 -15.10
N VAL A 676 -10.22 9.22 -16.26
CA VAL A 676 -10.57 10.52 -16.87
C VAL A 676 -11.54 11.31 -15.99
N ASP A 677 -12.54 10.66 -15.40
CA ASP A 677 -13.48 11.31 -14.47
C ASP A 677 -12.75 11.86 -13.24
N LEU A 678 -11.83 11.09 -12.66
CA LEU A 678 -11.00 11.53 -11.54
C LEU A 678 -10.17 12.78 -11.91
N ILE A 679 -9.47 12.76 -13.05
CA ILE A 679 -8.68 13.91 -13.53
C ILE A 679 -9.55 15.16 -13.68
N ALA A 680 -10.75 15.00 -14.25
CA ALA A 680 -11.69 16.10 -14.42
C ALA A 680 -12.20 16.65 -13.08
N ARG A 681 -12.48 15.78 -12.10
CA ARG A 681 -12.87 16.19 -10.72
C ARG A 681 -11.76 16.96 -10.03
N GLU A 682 -10.53 16.46 -10.08
CA GLU A 682 -9.32 17.11 -9.55
C GLU A 682 -8.99 18.43 -10.28
N GLY A 683 -9.64 18.70 -11.43
CA GLY A 683 -9.47 19.95 -12.16
C GLY A 683 -8.16 20.05 -12.93
N ARG A 684 -7.50 18.93 -13.22
CA ARG A 684 -6.24 18.89 -13.98
C ARG A 684 -6.51 18.89 -15.48
N ALA A 685 -5.51 19.26 -16.29
CA ALA A 685 -5.64 19.33 -17.74
C ALA A 685 -5.41 17.94 -18.38
N PRO A 686 -6.43 17.27 -18.95
CA PRO A 686 -6.25 15.96 -19.54
C PRO A 686 -5.72 16.05 -20.98
N VAL A 687 -4.85 15.11 -21.35
CA VAL A 687 -4.46 14.82 -22.75
C VAL A 687 -4.54 13.32 -22.96
N ILE A 688 -5.17 12.85 -24.03
CA ILE A 688 -5.31 11.41 -24.31
C ILE A 688 -4.21 10.98 -25.27
N ALA A 689 -3.53 9.89 -24.93
CA ALA A 689 -2.54 9.24 -25.78
C ALA A 689 -3.05 7.85 -26.19
N PHE A 690 -3.43 7.68 -27.45
CA PHE A 690 -3.79 6.38 -28.02
C PHE A 690 -2.51 5.64 -28.40
N ASN A 691 -2.05 4.78 -27.49
CA ASN A 691 -0.77 4.08 -27.59
C ASN A 691 -0.90 2.75 -28.36
N LYS A 692 0.24 2.18 -28.78
CA LYS A 692 0.33 1.01 -29.67
C LYS A 692 -0.20 1.28 -31.09
N TRP A 693 -0.07 2.51 -31.58
CA TRP A 693 -0.53 2.89 -32.92
C TRP A 693 0.19 2.15 -34.06
N ASP A 694 1.36 1.56 -33.77
CA ASP A 694 2.09 0.67 -34.67
C ASP A 694 1.32 -0.61 -35.04
N LEU A 695 0.40 -1.06 -34.17
CA LEU A 695 -0.44 -2.25 -34.39
C LEU A 695 -1.72 -1.95 -35.19
N VAL A 696 -2.01 -0.68 -35.48
CA VAL A 696 -3.23 -0.29 -36.20
C VAL A 696 -2.98 -0.37 -37.70
N GLU A 697 -3.70 -1.26 -38.37
CA GLU A 697 -3.67 -1.46 -39.83
C GLU A 697 -4.37 -0.27 -40.54
N ASP A 698 -5.70 -0.15 -40.40
CA ASP A 698 -6.49 0.92 -41.03
C ASP A 698 -6.49 2.21 -40.21
N ARG A 699 -5.35 2.91 -40.25
CA ARG A 699 -5.08 4.10 -39.41
C ARG A 699 -6.10 5.23 -39.57
N GLN A 700 -6.60 5.49 -40.78
CA GLN A 700 -7.53 6.60 -41.02
C GLN A 700 -8.91 6.30 -40.44
N GLU A 701 -9.47 5.13 -40.74
CA GLU A 701 -10.76 4.70 -40.21
C GLU A 701 -10.72 4.58 -38.70
N ARG A 702 -9.66 3.96 -38.16
CA ARG A 702 -9.50 3.81 -36.71
C ARG A 702 -9.41 5.16 -36.01
N LEU A 703 -8.68 6.12 -36.58
CA LEU A 703 -8.57 7.46 -35.99
C LEU A 703 -9.92 8.18 -35.95
N ALA A 704 -10.72 8.06 -37.03
CA ALA A 704 -12.06 8.63 -37.08
C ALA A 704 -12.99 8.02 -36.01
N ASP A 705 -12.99 6.69 -35.87
CA ASP A 705 -13.74 5.97 -34.82
C ASP A 705 -13.34 6.43 -33.41
N LEU A 706 -12.03 6.56 -33.14
CA LEU A 706 -11.55 6.99 -31.82
C LEU A 706 -11.88 8.44 -31.49
N HIS A 707 -11.87 9.33 -32.49
CA HIS A 707 -12.31 10.71 -32.30
C HIS A 707 -13.81 10.81 -32.00
N GLU A 708 -14.65 10.05 -32.71
CA GLU A 708 -16.09 9.97 -32.43
C GLU A 708 -16.36 9.45 -31.01
N ARG A 709 -15.71 8.34 -30.63
CA ARG A 709 -15.87 7.75 -29.30
C ARG A 709 -15.39 8.67 -28.19
N THR A 710 -14.27 9.39 -28.39
CA THR A 710 -13.80 10.41 -27.44
C THR A 710 -14.88 11.48 -27.21
N ALA A 711 -15.48 11.99 -28.28
CA ALA A 711 -16.52 13.01 -28.18
C ALA A 711 -17.81 12.50 -27.50
N ARG A 712 -18.18 11.24 -27.75
CA ARG A 712 -19.39 10.62 -27.21
C ARG A 712 -19.25 10.18 -25.75
N LEU A 713 -18.13 9.55 -25.39
CA LEU A 713 -17.91 8.91 -24.10
C LEU A 713 -17.31 9.84 -23.04
N LEU A 714 -16.71 10.96 -23.44
CA LEU A 714 -16.06 11.91 -22.53
C LEU A 714 -16.67 13.34 -22.59
N PRO A 715 -18.00 13.50 -22.40
CA PRO A 715 -18.67 14.80 -22.50
C PRO A 715 -18.19 15.85 -21.49
N GLN A 716 -17.65 15.41 -20.34
CA GLN A 716 -17.14 16.28 -19.28
C GLN A 716 -15.90 17.09 -19.69
N ILE A 717 -15.13 16.61 -20.66
CA ILE A 717 -13.92 17.22 -21.19
C ILE A 717 -13.99 17.31 -22.72
N ARG A 718 -15.13 17.79 -23.22
CA ARG A 718 -15.39 17.94 -24.65
C ARG A 718 -14.28 18.75 -25.33
N GLY A 719 -13.77 18.23 -26.44
CA GLY A 719 -12.63 18.82 -27.16
C GLY A 719 -11.26 18.44 -26.58
N VAL A 720 -11.19 17.43 -25.71
CA VAL A 720 -9.92 16.89 -25.21
C VAL A 720 -9.01 16.51 -26.38
N ARG A 721 -7.75 16.92 -26.29
CA ARG A 721 -6.73 16.60 -27.28
C ARG A 721 -6.40 15.11 -27.17
N ALA A 722 -6.57 14.38 -28.26
CA ALA A 722 -6.30 12.96 -28.34
C ALA A 722 -5.29 12.67 -29.46
N VAL A 723 -4.19 12.02 -29.10
CA VAL A 723 -3.03 11.89 -29.98
C VAL A 723 -2.67 10.41 -30.15
N PRO A 724 -2.71 9.89 -31.38
CA PRO A 724 -2.07 8.62 -31.71
C PRO A 724 -0.57 8.62 -31.46
N VAL A 725 -0.10 7.64 -30.69
CA VAL A 725 1.31 7.46 -30.33
C VAL A 725 1.73 6.00 -30.33
N SER A 726 3.03 5.74 -30.41
CA SER A 726 3.61 4.42 -30.18
C SER A 726 4.84 4.57 -29.29
N GLY A 727 4.74 4.10 -28.05
CA GLY A 727 5.88 4.07 -27.13
C GLY A 727 7.04 3.22 -27.64
N GLU A 728 6.75 2.17 -28.42
CA GLU A 728 7.75 1.26 -28.99
C GLU A 728 8.58 1.94 -30.09
N THR A 729 7.89 2.52 -31.09
CA THR A 729 8.56 3.13 -32.25
C THR A 729 9.00 4.57 -31.99
N GLY A 730 8.32 5.27 -31.07
CA GLY A 730 8.44 6.72 -30.87
C GLY A 730 7.53 7.56 -31.79
N TYR A 731 6.65 6.93 -32.57
CA TYR A 731 5.70 7.66 -33.42
C TYR A 731 4.80 8.58 -32.58
N GLY A 732 4.64 9.82 -33.01
CA GLY A 732 3.67 10.78 -32.45
C GLY A 732 4.07 11.44 -31.13
N LEU A 733 5.26 11.18 -30.58
CA LEU A 733 5.68 11.73 -29.27
C LEU A 733 5.88 13.23 -29.28
N ASP A 734 6.51 13.81 -30.31
CA ASP A 734 6.65 15.26 -30.42
C ASP A 734 5.29 15.96 -30.49
N ARG A 735 4.37 15.38 -31.27
CA ARG A 735 2.99 15.90 -31.35
C ARG A 735 2.26 15.78 -30.02
N LEU A 736 2.49 14.71 -29.26
CA LEU A 736 1.94 14.57 -27.91
C LEU A 736 2.45 15.70 -26.99
N MET A 737 3.75 16.00 -27.03
CA MET A 737 4.34 17.10 -26.26
C MET A 737 3.84 18.48 -26.70
N ASP A 738 3.70 18.72 -28.01
CA ASP A 738 3.08 19.94 -28.55
C ASP A 738 1.65 20.12 -27.99
N GLU A 739 0.85 19.05 -27.95
CA GLU A 739 -0.52 19.08 -27.43
C GLU A 739 -0.58 19.22 -25.89
N ILE A 740 0.39 18.66 -25.15
CA ILE A 740 0.54 18.87 -23.70
C ILE A 740 0.77 20.37 -23.41
N VAL A 741 1.69 21.01 -24.11
CA VAL A 741 1.98 22.44 -23.93
C VAL A 741 0.79 23.30 -24.36
N ALA A 742 0.13 22.96 -25.46
CA ALA A 742 -1.07 23.67 -25.92
C ALA A 742 -2.20 23.57 -24.88
N THR A 743 -2.44 22.39 -24.33
CA THR A 743 -3.47 22.16 -23.31
C THR A 743 -3.13 22.89 -22.01
N HIS A 744 -1.87 22.91 -21.60
CA HIS A 744 -1.42 23.69 -20.44
C HIS A 744 -1.70 25.19 -20.60
N LYS A 745 -1.46 25.75 -21.80
CA LYS A 745 -1.78 27.15 -22.10
C LYS A 745 -3.28 27.44 -22.04
N VAL A 746 -4.11 26.53 -22.55
CA VAL A 746 -5.58 26.64 -22.48
C VAL A 746 -6.05 26.57 -21.02
N TRP A 747 -5.51 25.65 -20.23
CA TRP A 747 -5.82 25.52 -18.80
C TRP A 747 -5.44 26.76 -18.00
N ASN A 748 -4.42 27.53 -18.41
CA ASN A 748 -4.02 28.78 -17.77
C ASN A 748 -4.72 30.03 -18.33
N ARG A 749 -5.70 29.89 -19.23
CA ARG A 749 -6.26 31.03 -19.96
C ARG A 749 -7.09 31.94 -19.04
N ARG A 750 -6.74 33.23 -19.02
CA ARG A 750 -7.52 34.30 -18.39
C ARG A 750 -8.42 34.99 -19.41
N VAL A 751 -9.66 35.25 -19.03
CA VAL A 751 -10.65 35.99 -19.81
C VAL A 751 -11.02 37.26 -19.04
N ALA A 752 -10.94 38.41 -19.71
CA ALA A 752 -11.30 39.69 -19.12
C ALA A 752 -12.78 39.74 -18.70
N THR A 753 -13.03 40.26 -17.50
CA THR A 753 -14.37 40.33 -16.89
C THR A 753 -15.36 41.12 -17.74
N ALA A 754 -14.92 42.21 -18.37
CA ALA A 754 -15.75 42.98 -19.29
C ALA A 754 -16.22 42.15 -20.50
N ARG A 755 -15.35 41.31 -21.06
CA ARG A 755 -15.70 40.41 -22.17
C ARG A 755 -16.67 39.33 -21.73
N LEU A 756 -16.48 38.77 -20.52
CA LEU A 756 -17.40 37.79 -19.93
C LEU A 756 -18.80 38.35 -19.70
N ASN A 757 -18.92 39.58 -19.17
CA ASN A 757 -20.23 40.18 -18.93
C ASN A 757 -20.97 40.53 -20.22
N LYS A 758 -20.26 41.07 -21.22
CA LYS A 758 -20.83 41.32 -22.56
C LYS A 758 -21.33 40.02 -23.21
N TRP A 759 -20.57 38.94 -23.04
CA TRP A 759 -20.95 37.60 -23.50
C TRP A 759 -22.18 37.06 -22.75
N LEU A 760 -22.22 37.19 -21.42
CA LEU A 760 -23.32 36.70 -20.59
C LEU A 760 -24.66 37.34 -21.00
N ASP A 761 -24.65 38.65 -21.27
CA ASP A 761 -25.83 39.37 -21.73
C ASP A 761 -26.34 38.83 -23.07
N ALA A 762 -25.45 38.58 -24.04
CA ALA A 762 -25.82 38.03 -25.34
C ALA A 762 -26.38 36.61 -25.24
N VAL A 763 -25.71 35.74 -24.49
CA VAL A 763 -26.12 34.34 -24.30
C VAL A 763 -27.47 34.24 -23.56
N ALA A 764 -27.69 35.07 -22.54
CA ALA A 764 -28.94 35.10 -21.79
C ALA A 764 -30.13 35.65 -22.59
N GLN A 765 -29.88 36.45 -23.64
CA GLN A 765 -30.89 36.92 -24.58
C GLN A 765 -31.27 35.82 -25.58
N HIS A 766 -30.29 35.11 -26.13
CA HIS A 766 -30.52 34.02 -27.07
C HIS A 766 -31.21 32.82 -26.42
N HIS A 767 -30.78 32.43 -25.22
CA HIS A 767 -31.40 31.35 -24.46
C HIS A 767 -31.74 31.83 -23.05
N PRO A 768 -32.93 32.44 -22.86
CA PRO A 768 -33.44 32.88 -21.57
C PRO A 768 -33.31 31.89 -20.40
N PRO A 769 -32.88 32.34 -19.20
CA PRO A 769 -33.01 31.54 -17.99
C PRO A 769 -34.48 31.18 -17.73
N PRO A 770 -34.77 29.94 -17.29
CA PRO A 770 -36.14 29.50 -17.02
C PRO A 770 -36.76 30.30 -15.88
N ALA A 771 -38.09 30.47 -15.95
CA ALA A 771 -38.85 31.05 -14.85
C ALA A 771 -39.20 29.96 -13.83
N VAL A 772 -38.76 30.14 -12.59
CA VAL A 772 -39.05 29.21 -11.49
C VAL A 772 -40.04 29.89 -10.55
N SER A 773 -41.21 29.27 -10.37
CA SER A 773 -42.33 29.82 -9.60
C SER A 773 -42.80 31.19 -10.11
N GLY A 774 -42.92 31.35 -11.44
CA GLY A 774 -43.44 32.56 -12.08
C GLY A 774 -42.49 33.77 -12.09
N ARG A 775 -41.26 33.65 -11.57
CA ARG A 775 -40.24 34.71 -11.62
C ARG A 775 -39.02 34.24 -12.40
N ARG A 776 -38.59 35.07 -13.36
CA ARG A 776 -37.39 34.82 -14.19
C ARG A 776 -36.12 35.05 -13.37
N ILE A 777 -35.17 34.13 -13.46
CA ILE A 777 -33.86 34.27 -12.82
C ILE A 777 -33.06 35.33 -13.59
N LYS A 778 -32.58 36.36 -12.88
CA LYS A 778 -31.75 37.40 -13.48
C LYS A 778 -30.28 37.02 -13.30
N LEU A 779 -29.59 36.79 -14.39
CA LEU A 779 -28.12 36.73 -14.43
C LEU A 779 -27.62 38.17 -14.38
N LYS A 780 -26.71 38.48 -13.46
CA LYS A 780 -26.30 39.87 -13.20
C LYS A 780 -24.87 40.14 -13.63
N TYR A 781 -23.96 39.26 -13.23
CA TYR A 781 -22.54 39.49 -13.37
C TYR A 781 -21.80 38.17 -13.42
N ILE A 782 -20.75 38.09 -14.22
CA ILE A 782 -19.84 36.94 -14.26
C ILE A 782 -18.39 37.43 -14.21
N THR A 783 -17.54 36.71 -13.49
CA THR A 783 -16.09 36.93 -13.46
C THR A 783 -15.35 35.60 -13.46
N GLN A 784 -14.10 35.60 -13.89
CA GLN A 784 -13.21 34.45 -13.72
C GLN A 784 -12.45 34.62 -12.40
N ALA A 785 -12.76 33.79 -11.41
CA ALA A 785 -12.16 33.83 -10.08
C ALA A 785 -10.77 33.19 -10.06
N LYS A 786 -10.52 32.18 -10.89
CA LYS A 786 -9.20 31.54 -11.01
C LYS A 786 -8.96 30.96 -12.40
N THR A 787 -7.68 30.80 -12.73
CA THR A 787 -7.27 30.17 -13.98
C THR A 787 -7.12 28.65 -13.88
N ARG A 788 -6.82 28.07 -12.71
CA ARG A 788 -6.41 26.67 -12.55
C ARG A 788 -7.34 25.82 -11.67
N PRO A 789 -8.24 24.99 -12.24
CA PRO A 789 -8.78 25.08 -13.61
C PRO A 789 -9.59 26.37 -13.83
N PRO A 790 -9.95 26.72 -15.07
CA PRO A 790 -10.76 27.91 -15.38
C PRO A 790 -12.05 27.91 -14.56
N GLY A 791 -12.11 28.81 -13.57
CA GLY A 791 -13.17 28.90 -12.58
C GLY A 791 -13.90 30.22 -12.69
N PHE A 792 -15.20 30.16 -12.96
CA PHE A 792 -16.07 31.32 -13.15
C PHE A 792 -17.08 31.43 -12.01
N VAL A 793 -17.35 32.65 -11.56
CA VAL A 793 -18.39 32.96 -10.58
C VAL A 793 -19.46 33.78 -11.26
N LEU A 794 -20.68 33.25 -11.29
CA LEU A 794 -21.87 33.87 -11.87
C LEU A 794 -22.81 34.33 -10.75
N SER A 795 -22.98 35.64 -10.64
CA SER A 795 -23.95 36.28 -9.77
C SER A 795 -25.34 36.26 -10.40
N CYS A 796 -26.33 35.69 -9.70
CA CYS A 796 -27.71 35.66 -10.15
C CYS A 796 -28.72 35.80 -9.00
N SER A 797 -29.95 36.22 -9.31
CA SER A 797 -30.95 36.56 -8.28
C SER A 797 -31.44 35.38 -7.42
N ARG A 798 -31.33 34.15 -7.92
CA ARG A 798 -31.80 32.91 -7.25
C ARG A 798 -30.89 31.74 -7.65
N PRO A 799 -29.68 31.64 -7.08
CA PRO A 799 -28.72 30.60 -7.46
C PRO A 799 -29.29 29.19 -7.27
N ASP A 800 -29.96 28.93 -6.15
CA ASP A 800 -30.56 27.63 -5.82
C ASP A 800 -31.67 27.19 -6.78
N ALA A 801 -32.25 28.14 -7.53
CA ALA A 801 -33.34 27.87 -8.45
C ALA A 801 -32.86 27.66 -9.89
N LEU A 802 -31.57 27.86 -10.21
CA LEU A 802 -31.07 27.74 -11.57
C LEU A 802 -30.89 26.24 -11.93
N PRO A 803 -31.60 25.69 -12.93
CA PRO A 803 -31.52 24.27 -13.21
C PRO A 803 -30.15 23.84 -13.71
N ALA A 804 -29.74 22.62 -13.35
CA ALA A 804 -28.47 22.02 -13.80
C ALA A 804 -28.33 21.93 -15.33
N SER A 805 -29.44 21.84 -16.07
CA SER A 805 -29.42 21.90 -17.54
C SER A 805 -28.96 23.27 -18.06
N TYR A 806 -29.40 24.35 -17.43
CA TYR A 806 -29.01 25.71 -17.81
C TYR A 806 -27.55 26.00 -17.41
N LEU A 807 -27.10 25.48 -16.27
CA LEU A 807 -25.69 25.51 -15.89
C LEU A 807 -24.80 24.81 -16.93
N ARG A 808 -25.19 23.62 -17.37
CA ARG A 808 -24.47 22.90 -18.45
C ARG A 808 -24.45 23.68 -19.76
N TYR A 809 -25.56 24.32 -20.12
CA TYR A 809 -25.63 25.20 -21.28
C TYR A 809 -24.61 26.34 -21.18
N LEU A 810 -24.60 27.09 -20.07
CA LEU A 810 -23.64 28.18 -19.86
C LEU A 810 -22.19 27.68 -19.86
N THR A 811 -21.90 26.57 -19.18
CA THR A 811 -20.54 25.99 -19.17
C THR A 811 -20.08 25.57 -20.57
N ASN A 812 -20.98 25.02 -21.39
CA ASN A 812 -20.65 24.64 -22.77
C ASN A 812 -20.46 25.88 -23.67
N ALA A 813 -21.30 26.89 -23.52
CA ALA A 813 -21.14 28.16 -24.24
C ALA A 813 -19.84 28.87 -23.82
N LEU A 814 -19.46 28.85 -22.54
CA LEU A 814 -18.16 29.34 -22.08
C LEU A 814 -17.00 28.62 -22.77
N ARG A 815 -17.10 27.30 -22.92
CA ARG A 815 -16.06 26.51 -23.59
C ARG A 815 -15.90 26.86 -25.06
N GLU A 816 -17.02 27.01 -25.76
CA GLU A 816 -17.04 27.31 -27.19
C GLU A 816 -16.60 28.76 -27.48
N ASP A 817 -17.17 29.75 -26.79
CA ASP A 817 -16.95 31.18 -27.10
C ASP A 817 -15.63 31.75 -26.58
N PHE A 818 -15.02 31.09 -25.58
CA PHE A 818 -13.71 31.46 -25.03
C PHE A 818 -12.59 30.47 -25.40
N ASP A 819 -12.87 29.52 -26.29
CA ASP A 819 -11.91 28.54 -26.80
C ASP A 819 -11.18 27.85 -25.63
N LEU A 820 -11.96 27.17 -24.77
CA LEU A 820 -11.47 26.34 -23.66
C LEU A 820 -11.70 24.85 -23.94
N PRO A 821 -11.21 24.29 -25.06
CA PRO A 821 -11.43 22.89 -25.40
C PRO A 821 -10.69 21.96 -24.45
N GLY A 822 -11.33 20.86 -24.09
CA GLY A 822 -10.67 19.73 -23.42
C GLY A 822 -10.31 19.92 -21.95
N VAL A 823 -10.42 21.13 -21.40
CA VAL A 823 -10.11 21.41 -20.00
C VAL A 823 -11.37 21.40 -19.11
N PRO A 824 -11.25 21.01 -17.82
CA PRO A 824 -12.33 21.17 -16.87
C PRO A 824 -12.67 22.66 -16.69
N VAL A 825 -13.97 23.00 -16.74
CA VAL A 825 -14.45 24.37 -16.48
C VAL A 825 -15.38 24.33 -15.29
N ARG A 826 -15.10 25.15 -14.27
CA ARG A 826 -15.93 25.24 -13.05
C ARG A 826 -16.77 26.51 -13.12
N LEU A 827 -18.08 26.39 -12.94
CA LEU A 827 -19.02 27.52 -12.86
C LEU A 827 -19.71 27.49 -11.49
N MET A 828 -19.47 28.52 -10.69
CA MET A 828 -20.03 28.69 -9.35
C MET A 828 -21.12 29.76 -9.39
N LEU A 829 -22.15 29.58 -8.58
CA LEU A 829 -23.24 30.55 -8.46
C LEU A 829 -23.10 31.36 -7.17
N ARG A 830 -23.27 32.68 -7.26
CA ARG A 830 -23.34 33.59 -6.11
C ARG A 830 -24.67 34.34 -6.13
N SER A 831 -25.24 34.63 -4.95
CA SER A 831 -26.31 35.62 -4.84
C SER A 831 -25.68 37.01 -4.68
N PRO A 832 -26.15 38.04 -5.39
CA PRO A 832 -25.71 39.40 -5.19
C PRO A 832 -26.13 39.91 -3.80
N ASP A 833 -25.22 40.58 -3.10
CA ASP A 833 -25.53 41.30 -1.87
C ASP A 833 -26.57 42.39 -2.17
N ASN A 834 -27.67 42.43 -1.42
CA ASN A 834 -28.77 43.36 -1.65
C ASN A 834 -28.48 44.71 -0.95
N PRO A 835 -28.14 45.78 -1.68
CA PRO A 835 -27.74 47.07 -1.07
C PRO A 835 -28.92 47.82 -0.44
N PHE A 836 -30.17 47.38 -0.67
CA PHE A 836 -31.40 48.03 -0.20
C PHE A 836 -32.09 47.29 0.94
N ALA A 837 -31.54 46.18 1.43
CA ALA A 837 -32.11 45.45 2.57
C ALA A 837 -32.33 46.35 3.80
N GLY A 838 -31.46 47.36 3.99
CA GLY A 838 -31.60 48.38 5.03
C GLY A 838 -32.56 49.54 4.72
N LYS A 839 -32.78 49.91 3.44
CA LYS A 839 -33.55 51.12 3.07
C LYS A 839 -35.06 50.91 3.02
N ALA A 840 -35.55 49.68 2.87
CA ALA A 840 -36.98 49.37 2.87
C ALA A 840 -37.68 49.63 4.23
N LYS A 841 -36.92 49.79 5.32
CA LYS A 841 -37.44 50.10 6.67
C LYS A 841 -37.83 51.58 6.90
N ARG A 842 -37.63 52.47 5.91
CA ARG A 842 -37.91 53.92 6.04
C ARG A 842 -39.21 54.40 5.38
N ARG A 843 -39.93 53.53 4.66
CA ARG A 843 -41.28 53.82 4.12
C ARG A 843 -42.22 52.66 4.40
N ARG A 844 -42.62 52.51 5.67
CA ARG A 844 -43.92 52.00 6.09
C ARG A 844 -44.12 52.31 7.56
#